data_AF-A0A522VEY9-F1
#
_entry.id   AF-A0A522VEY9-F1
#
_cell.length_a   1.000
_cell.length_b   1.000
_cell.length_c   1.000
_cell.angle_alpha   90.00
_cell.angle_beta   90.00
_cell.angle_gamma   90.00
#
_symmetry.space_group_name_H-M   'P 1'
#
loop_
_entity.id
_entity.type
_entity.pdbx_description
1 polymer ?
#
loop_
_entity_poly.entity_id
_entity_poly.type
_entity_poly.pdbx_seq_one_letter_code
_entity_poly.pdbx_strand_id
1 'polypeptide(L)'
;MLKRSVSIPLVIAGLSSLIWLFRYDIAEIAQFLWNDDILTGKIKNWTAIIAAPFTVISGAVALFNFLRKPTEPNQLLSNYYQKLHKTCELIDLSLVDVKFTEFARSVKNNITLPVVYQEMDVLPYRSERDNSEEAESKMHLRGQERKPSLLACAEDQYQRVVLLGDSGAGKSMFMDNLAWLVSGSHLGETDKRLPAVFRRLPLVRVRLRSAALLGKNQGFGRDLLLQAMQREIADLMGDKTSGEALWQALKTPLLEHGLILLDGLDEVPETDCMRAHMLDAIDDLVKELGPEARLIVTSRPYVFEDGQSGWLDAFASLALQPMSNEQIERFINHWYALLRATRGYSEAVAQQNAHQLFADLRDRDYLLEPARRPLILTLLTSLHFASGILPHSRAELYREAIALMLERWTQRSHRENPDYPLEDYERKALAESAATRQIALQKLAMDAHRKKTLQIPETQIKGLFADYVSSDSNPTNLLDFIRYRSGILRPGQGNTFEFYHRSFQDYLAALDITEQPDWQDVMNRLLREEGQDWWGGVFLLLVSAKVAGNSKPDAVALLLRYVPETLDYAADQPEKWQWLFLAARATIEQQKPLANYSNPQYADLQNWLTCHLRALVEQGHDYGLPIKLRAEAGRLLGELGDPRPGVGCIKDETGKPRLFNGVKLPGIVWESIPAGEFRMGTDGDEGYADEKPAHTVPVHAFKISRYPVTNAQFACFVEAGGYKDERWWLEPPAALAWWKGEKADLSLLDDNPEWKKSYENWLAQEKTRRQPWFWEQRKWNNPNHPVVGVSWYEALAFCRWLNDSGQFPGMIRLPSEAEWEYAARGSEGWRYAWGKEADAEKGNYRDTGLERTSAVGLFPPGKAFAGIALYDMSGNVWEWTCSQWGKQVGSPDFSYKTWAGQETLRDDPNVHALRIIRGGSWYVDSGDVRCAVRDRYRPIARSDDVGFRLVCVEVLPGSEY
;
A
#
# COMPACT_ATOMS: atom_id res chain seq x y z
N MET A 1 -34.73 -68.27 -11.54
CA MET A 1 -36.15 -67.88 -11.37
C MET A 1 -36.22 -66.39 -11.70
N LEU A 2 -36.93 -65.83 -12.66
CA LEU A 2 -38.04 -66.20 -13.53
C LEU A 2 -37.70 -65.76 -14.98
N LYS A 3 -37.82 -66.66 -15.95
CA LYS A 3 -37.89 -66.33 -17.39
C LYS A 3 -39.32 -65.89 -17.73
N ARG A 4 -39.51 -64.80 -18.50
CA ARG A 4 -40.51 -64.71 -19.58
C ARG A 4 -40.31 -63.44 -20.43
N SER A 5 -39.72 -63.65 -21.60
CA SER A 5 -40.11 -63.12 -22.91
C SER A 5 -41.05 -61.89 -22.92
N VAL A 6 -40.49 -60.71 -23.19
CA VAL A 6 -41.24 -59.58 -23.76
C VAL A 6 -41.34 -59.81 -25.27
N SER A 7 -42.56 -59.98 -25.76
CA SER A 7 -42.86 -60.24 -27.16
C SER A 7 -42.61 -58.97 -28.00
N ILE A 8 -41.64 -59.05 -28.91
CA ILE A 8 -41.26 -58.04 -29.91
C ILE A 8 -42.45 -57.38 -30.66
N PRO A 9 -43.60 -58.05 -30.92
CA PRO A 9 -44.76 -57.41 -31.53
C PRO A 9 -45.36 -56.24 -30.73
N LEU A 10 -45.24 -56.24 -29.39
CA LEU A 10 -45.80 -55.16 -28.55
C LEU A 10 -44.97 -53.86 -28.65
N VAL A 11 -43.66 -53.99 -28.84
CA VAL A 11 -42.73 -52.86 -29.00
C VAL A 11 -42.90 -52.22 -30.37
N ILE A 12 -43.13 -53.03 -31.42
CA ILE A 12 -43.39 -52.54 -32.78
C ILE A 12 -44.78 -51.86 -32.84
N ALA A 13 -45.80 -52.39 -32.17
CA ALA A 13 -47.10 -51.75 -32.06
C ALA A 13 -47.02 -50.39 -31.35
N GLY A 14 -46.25 -50.29 -30.25
CA GLY A 14 -46.03 -49.04 -29.51
C GLY A 14 -45.26 -47.98 -30.31
N LEU A 15 -44.25 -48.38 -31.10
CA LEU A 15 -43.50 -47.48 -31.98
C LEU A 15 -44.36 -46.99 -33.17
N SER A 16 -45.26 -47.84 -33.68
CA SER A 16 -46.17 -47.49 -34.77
C SER A 16 -47.22 -46.46 -34.32
N SER A 17 -47.72 -46.57 -33.08
CA SER A 17 -48.64 -45.59 -32.48
C SER A 17 -47.95 -44.26 -32.16
N LEU A 18 -46.67 -44.27 -31.78
CA LEU A 18 -45.86 -43.06 -31.58
C LEU A 18 -45.58 -42.33 -32.91
N ILE A 19 -45.27 -43.07 -33.97
CA ILE A 19 -45.08 -42.48 -35.32
C ILE A 19 -46.40 -41.92 -35.87
N TRP A 20 -47.55 -42.51 -35.53
CA TRP A 20 -48.87 -41.98 -35.88
C TRP A 20 -49.19 -40.67 -35.13
N LEU A 21 -48.85 -40.58 -33.83
CA LEU A 21 -49.04 -39.38 -33.00
C LEU A 21 -48.13 -38.20 -33.40
N PHE A 22 -46.94 -38.46 -33.93
CA PHE A 22 -46.00 -37.42 -34.36
C PHE A 22 -46.26 -36.89 -35.78
N ARG A 23 -47.28 -37.41 -36.49
CA ARG A 23 -47.59 -37.00 -37.87
C ARG A 23 -48.70 -35.94 -37.99
N TYR A 24 -49.32 -35.55 -36.88
CA TYR A 24 -50.35 -34.51 -36.84
C TYR A 24 -50.05 -33.50 -35.74
N ASP A 25 -50.34 -32.23 -36.04
CA ASP A 25 -50.10 -31.11 -35.15
C ASP A 25 -51.08 -31.16 -33.96
N ILE A 26 -50.60 -30.92 -32.73
CA ILE A 26 -51.38 -31.06 -31.49
C ILE A 26 -52.61 -30.11 -31.49
N ALA A 27 -52.57 -29.05 -32.30
CA ALA A 27 -53.67 -28.11 -32.50
C ALA A 27 -54.86 -28.69 -33.29
N GLU A 28 -54.66 -29.62 -34.23
CA GLU A 28 -55.76 -30.22 -35.01
C GLU A 28 -56.54 -31.29 -34.21
N ILE A 29 -55.85 -32.00 -33.31
CA ILE A 29 -56.48 -33.02 -32.44
C ILE A 29 -57.41 -32.35 -31.40
N ALA A 30 -57.05 -31.16 -30.92
CA ALA A 30 -57.86 -30.38 -29.98
C ALA A 30 -59.16 -29.84 -30.63
N GLN A 31 -59.16 -29.58 -31.94
CA GLN A 31 -60.37 -29.18 -32.68
C GLN A 31 -61.31 -30.35 -32.97
N PHE A 32 -60.78 -31.56 -33.19
CA PHE A 32 -61.59 -32.77 -33.43
C PHE A 32 -62.28 -33.28 -32.16
N LEU A 33 -61.67 -33.08 -30.98
CA LEU A 33 -62.21 -33.56 -29.70
C LEU A 33 -63.28 -32.64 -29.08
N TRP A 34 -63.50 -31.44 -29.63
CA TRP A 34 -64.50 -30.49 -29.12
C TRP A 34 -65.82 -30.49 -29.90
N ASN A 35 -65.86 -31.13 -31.07
CA ASN A 35 -67.04 -31.23 -31.93
C ASN A 35 -67.38 -32.70 -32.19
N ASP A 36 -67.91 -33.39 -31.18
CA ASP A 36 -68.99 -34.38 -31.39
C ASP A 36 -69.54 -34.88 -30.06
N ASP A 37 -70.77 -34.47 -29.79
CA ASP A 37 -71.68 -35.07 -28.82
C ASP A 37 -72.04 -36.48 -29.30
N ILE A 38 -71.32 -37.53 -28.87
CA ILE A 38 -71.83 -38.92 -28.74
C ILE A 38 -70.80 -39.71 -27.93
N LEU A 39 -71.12 -39.99 -26.66
CA LEU A 39 -70.90 -41.26 -25.93
C LEU A 39 -71.05 -41.04 -24.42
N THR A 40 -72.29 -40.80 -24.02
CA THR A 40 -72.76 -41.13 -22.68
C THR A 40 -72.71 -42.65 -22.50
N GLY A 41 -71.87 -43.11 -21.56
CA GLY A 41 -71.98 -44.45 -20.99
C GLY A 41 -71.03 -45.52 -21.54
N LYS A 42 -69.75 -45.47 -21.12
CA LYS A 42 -68.90 -46.63 -20.70
C LYS A 42 -67.43 -46.20 -20.66
N ILE A 43 -66.98 -45.61 -19.55
CA ILE A 43 -65.56 -45.31 -19.32
C ILE A 43 -65.17 -45.88 -17.96
N LYS A 44 -64.68 -47.13 -17.98
CA LYS A 44 -64.01 -47.77 -16.83
C LYS A 44 -62.62 -48.33 -17.17
N ASN A 45 -62.06 -48.01 -18.35
CA ASN A 45 -60.80 -48.58 -18.85
C ASN A 45 -59.77 -47.55 -19.38
N TRP A 46 -59.85 -46.27 -18.99
CA TRP A 46 -58.85 -45.27 -19.40
C TRP A 46 -57.54 -45.35 -18.60
N THR A 47 -57.58 -45.86 -17.37
CA THR A 47 -56.39 -46.05 -16.53
C THR A 47 -55.42 -47.09 -17.10
N ALA A 48 -55.91 -48.08 -17.86
CA ALA A 48 -55.07 -49.09 -18.50
C ALA A 48 -54.36 -48.58 -19.78
N ILE A 49 -54.96 -47.61 -20.48
CA ILE A 49 -54.42 -47.08 -21.75
C ILE A 49 -53.38 -45.96 -21.49
N ILE A 50 -53.51 -45.20 -20.39
CA ILE A 50 -52.56 -44.15 -20.00
C ILE A 50 -51.36 -44.72 -19.19
N ALA A 51 -51.52 -45.86 -18.52
CA ALA A 51 -50.42 -46.48 -17.75
C ALA A 51 -49.36 -47.15 -18.64
N ALA A 52 -49.73 -47.64 -19.83
CA ALA A 52 -48.81 -48.33 -20.73
C ALA A 52 -47.72 -47.40 -21.35
N PRO A 53 -48.03 -46.18 -21.82
CA PRO A 53 -47.02 -45.22 -22.27
C PRO A 53 -46.07 -44.79 -21.15
N PHE A 54 -46.58 -44.58 -19.92
CA PHE A 54 -45.77 -44.10 -18.80
C PHE A 54 -44.73 -45.13 -18.35
N THR A 55 -45.07 -46.42 -18.39
CA THR A 55 -44.17 -47.52 -18.02
C THR A 55 -43.13 -47.79 -19.10
N VAL A 56 -43.48 -47.59 -20.37
CA VAL A 56 -42.53 -47.70 -21.50
C VAL A 56 -41.60 -46.48 -21.56
N ILE A 57 -42.08 -45.28 -21.26
CA ILE A 57 -41.25 -44.07 -21.17
C ILE A 57 -40.34 -44.13 -19.94
N SER A 58 -40.83 -44.56 -18.77
CA SER A 58 -39.97 -44.73 -17.59
C SER A 58 -38.94 -45.84 -17.79
N GLY A 59 -39.32 -46.94 -18.44
CA GLY A 59 -38.41 -48.02 -18.85
C GLY A 59 -37.39 -47.57 -19.89
N ALA A 60 -37.78 -46.74 -20.86
CA ALA A 60 -36.88 -46.17 -21.86
C ALA A 60 -35.94 -45.12 -21.27
N VAL A 61 -36.39 -44.28 -20.33
CA VAL A 61 -35.54 -43.33 -19.59
C VAL A 61 -34.59 -44.06 -18.65
N ALA A 62 -35.04 -45.13 -17.98
CA ALA A 62 -34.18 -45.98 -17.17
C ALA A 62 -33.15 -46.72 -18.02
N LEU A 63 -33.52 -47.24 -19.20
CA LEU A 63 -32.61 -47.88 -20.13
C LEU A 63 -31.66 -46.87 -20.80
N PHE A 64 -32.11 -45.65 -21.09
CA PHE A 64 -31.29 -44.54 -21.62
C PHE A 64 -30.29 -44.03 -20.58
N ASN A 65 -30.68 -43.96 -19.31
CA ASN A 65 -29.78 -43.65 -18.19
C ASN A 65 -28.82 -44.81 -17.87
N PHE A 66 -29.26 -46.07 -18.04
CA PHE A 66 -28.44 -47.27 -17.85
C PHE A 66 -27.44 -47.51 -18.99
N LEU A 67 -27.76 -47.07 -20.22
CA LEU A 67 -26.90 -47.12 -21.40
C LEU A 67 -25.98 -45.90 -21.55
N ARG A 68 -26.05 -44.92 -20.64
CA ARG A 68 -25.10 -43.80 -20.59
C ARG A 68 -23.73 -44.39 -20.22
N LYS A 69 -22.83 -44.50 -21.20
CA LYS A 69 -21.43 -44.89 -20.96
C LYS A 69 -20.88 -44.04 -19.80
N PRO A 70 -20.08 -44.61 -18.88
CA PRO A 70 -19.39 -43.80 -17.88
C PRO A 70 -18.62 -42.71 -18.64
N THR A 71 -18.95 -41.46 -18.35
CA THR A 71 -18.23 -40.29 -18.87
C THR A 71 -16.76 -40.55 -18.59
N GLU A 72 -15.92 -40.60 -19.62
CA GLU A 72 -14.50 -40.91 -19.42
C GLU A 72 -13.91 -39.95 -18.37
N PRO A 73 -13.09 -40.42 -17.41
CA PRO A 73 -12.53 -39.58 -16.35
C PRO A 73 -11.85 -38.31 -16.87
N ASN A 74 -11.23 -38.39 -18.05
CA ASN A 74 -10.60 -37.25 -18.73
C ASN A 74 -11.61 -36.19 -19.20
N GLN A 75 -12.81 -36.58 -19.62
CA GLN A 75 -13.88 -35.64 -19.97
C GLN A 75 -14.45 -34.94 -18.74
N LEU A 76 -14.59 -35.66 -17.62
CA LEU A 76 -15.02 -35.06 -16.34
C LEU A 76 -13.99 -34.06 -15.83
N LEU A 77 -12.70 -34.41 -15.90
CA LEU A 77 -11.59 -33.56 -15.49
C LEU A 77 -11.49 -32.30 -16.38
N SER A 78 -11.61 -32.46 -17.70
CA SER A 78 -11.63 -31.32 -18.63
C SER A 78 -12.83 -30.40 -18.38
N ASN A 79 -14.01 -30.96 -18.11
CA ASN A 79 -15.21 -30.16 -17.80
C ASN A 79 -15.04 -29.41 -16.47
N TYR A 80 -14.47 -30.05 -15.45
CA TYR A 80 -14.15 -29.39 -14.17
C TYR A 80 -13.22 -28.19 -14.36
N TYR A 81 -12.09 -28.37 -15.07
CA TYR A 81 -11.17 -27.27 -15.30
C TYR A 81 -11.74 -26.18 -16.21
N GLN A 82 -12.59 -26.51 -17.19
CA GLN A 82 -13.33 -25.50 -17.95
C GLN A 82 -14.24 -24.66 -17.06
N LYS A 83 -14.97 -25.29 -16.15
CA LYS A 83 -15.85 -24.58 -15.21
C LYS A 83 -15.04 -23.75 -14.20
N LEU A 84 -13.96 -24.31 -13.67
CA LEU A 84 -13.09 -23.61 -12.73
C LEU A 84 -12.43 -22.40 -13.39
N HIS A 85 -11.89 -22.58 -14.59
CA HIS A 85 -11.31 -21.51 -15.41
C HIS A 85 -12.33 -20.39 -15.62
N LYS A 86 -13.54 -20.72 -16.09
CA LYS A 86 -14.60 -19.74 -16.34
C LYS A 86 -15.08 -19.03 -15.08
N THR A 87 -15.19 -19.74 -13.96
CA THR A 87 -15.59 -19.14 -12.67
C THR A 87 -14.53 -18.17 -12.15
N CYS A 88 -13.24 -18.50 -12.26
CA CYS A 88 -12.14 -17.63 -11.82
C CYS A 88 -11.80 -16.52 -12.85
N GLU A 89 -12.19 -16.67 -14.11
CA GLU A 89 -12.00 -15.66 -15.16
C GLU A 89 -12.87 -14.42 -14.94
N LEU A 90 -14.06 -14.63 -14.37
CA LEU A 90 -15.04 -13.58 -14.10
C LEU A 90 -14.72 -12.88 -12.78
N ILE A 91 -14.57 -11.57 -12.83
CA ILE A 91 -14.43 -10.75 -11.62
C ILE A 91 -15.79 -10.18 -11.28
N ASP A 92 -16.25 -10.48 -10.06
CA ASP A 92 -17.43 -9.83 -9.52
C ASP A 92 -17.08 -8.41 -9.05
N LEU A 93 -17.08 -7.47 -9.99
CA LEU A 93 -16.92 -6.03 -9.74
C LEU A 93 -18.26 -5.33 -9.51
N SER A 94 -19.32 -6.09 -9.20
CA SER A 94 -20.61 -5.51 -8.79
C SER A 94 -20.47 -4.64 -7.53
N LEU A 95 -19.43 -4.90 -6.73
CA LEU A 95 -18.99 -4.12 -5.58
C LEU A 95 -18.19 -2.86 -5.94
N VAL A 96 -18.00 -2.50 -7.21
CA VAL A 96 -17.21 -1.32 -7.64
C VAL A 96 -17.92 -0.48 -8.71
N ASP A 97 -18.56 -1.10 -9.71
CA ASP A 97 -19.36 -0.39 -10.72
C ASP A 97 -20.32 -1.35 -11.46
N VAL A 98 -21.62 -1.07 -11.42
CA VAL A 98 -22.63 -1.91 -12.06
C VAL A 98 -22.75 -1.64 -13.57
N LYS A 99 -22.40 -0.43 -14.05
CA LYS A 99 -22.21 -0.19 -15.50
C LYS A 99 -21.03 -0.96 -16.04
N PHE A 100 -20.01 -1.17 -15.21
CA PHE A 100 -18.87 -2.00 -15.54
C PHE A 100 -19.27 -3.48 -15.63
N THR A 101 -20.15 -3.94 -14.75
CA THR A 101 -20.70 -5.31 -14.78
C THR A 101 -21.60 -5.53 -16.01
N GLU A 102 -22.38 -4.52 -16.41
CA GLU A 102 -23.19 -4.54 -17.64
C GLU A 102 -22.35 -4.35 -18.91
N PHE A 103 -21.26 -3.58 -18.88
CA PHE A 103 -20.30 -3.48 -19.97
C PHE A 103 -19.51 -4.77 -20.18
N ALA A 104 -19.00 -5.38 -19.09
CA ALA A 104 -18.36 -6.70 -19.12
C ALA A 104 -19.30 -7.79 -19.64
N ARG A 105 -20.63 -7.60 -19.51
CA ARG A 105 -21.66 -8.49 -20.07
C ARG A 105 -22.11 -8.13 -21.49
N SER A 106 -22.10 -6.86 -21.89
CA SER A 106 -22.60 -6.37 -23.20
C SER A 106 -21.53 -6.32 -24.29
N VAL A 107 -20.26 -6.14 -23.92
CA VAL A 107 -19.13 -6.39 -24.83
C VAL A 107 -18.85 -7.88 -24.77
N LYS A 108 -19.16 -8.61 -25.86
CA LYS A 108 -18.68 -9.99 -26.03
C LYS A 108 -17.15 -10.01 -25.90
N ASN A 109 -16.67 -10.42 -24.72
CA ASN A 109 -15.28 -10.54 -24.29
C ASN A 109 -14.53 -9.20 -24.12
N ASN A 110 -13.95 -8.97 -22.92
CA ASN A 110 -12.56 -8.44 -22.76
C ASN A 110 -12.19 -7.92 -21.35
N ILE A 111 -13.07 -7.88 -20.35
CA ILE A 111 -12.64 -7.59 -18.96
C ILE A 111 -12.70 -8.88 -18.15
N THR A 112 -11.55 -9.54 -18.04
CA THR A 112 -11.36 -10.78 -17.32
C THR A 112 -10.31 -10.58 -16.22
N LEU A 113 -10.27 -11.46 -15.22
CA LEU A 113 -9.24 -11.43 -14.17
C LEU A 113 -7.81 -11.24 -14.72
N PRO A 114 -7.37 -11.97 -15.76
CA PRO A 114 -6.05 -11.80 -16.38
C PRO A 114 -5.69 -10.39 -16.81
N VAL A 115 -6.72 -9.61 -17.18
CA VAL A 115 -6.61 -8.31 -17.83
C VAL A 115 -6.47 -7.17 -16.81
N VAL A 116 -7.07 -7.30 -15.62
CA VAL A 116 -7.02 -6.27 -14.57
C VAL A 116 -6.22 -6.70 -13.34
N TYR A 117 -5.82 -7.98 -13.28
CA TYR A 117 -5.03 -8.49 -12.18
C TYR A 117 -3.64 -7.86 -12.18
N GLN A 118 -3.32 -7.18 -11.09
CA GLN A 118 -1.99 -6.70 -10.79
C GLN A 118 -1.33 -7.67 -9.82
N GLU A 119 -0.25 -8.30 -10.26
CA GLU A 119 0.57 -9.17 -9.41
C GLU A 119 1.18 -8.33 -8.28
N MET A 120 0.96 -8.79 -7.05
CA MET A 120 1.43 -8.18 -5.82
C MET A 120 2.77 -8.78 -5.41
N ASP A 121 3.60 -7.99 -4.75
CA ASP A 121 4.85 -8.48 -4.20
C ASP A 121 4.68 -9.03 -2.79
N VAL A 122 5.55 -9.94 -2.39
CA VAL A 122 5.64 -10.51 -1.05
C VAL A 122 7.03 -10.35 -0.46
N LEU A 123 7.09 -10.38 0.86
CA LEU A 123 8.30 -10.59 1.64
C LEU A 123 8.11 -11.76 2.60
N PRO A 124 9.16 -12.51 2.98
CA PRO A 124 9.10 -13.45 4.08
C PRO A 124 8.56 -12.75 5.34
N TYR A 125 7.52 -13.32 5.94
CA TYR A 125 6.94 -12.79 7.17
C TYR A 125 7.81 -13.21 8.36
N ARG A 126 8.23 -12.25 9.19
CA ARG A 126 8.97 -12.51 10.44
C ARG A 126 8.12 -12.08 11.63
N SER A 127 7.96 -12.96 12.62
CA SER A 127 7.35 -12.59 13.90
C SER A 127 8.33 -11.72 14.69
N GLU A 128 7.83 -10.80 15.52
CA GLU A 128 8.62 -9.84 16.32
C GLU A 128 9.62 -10.48 17.31
N ARG A 129 9.77 -11.81 17.34
CA ARG A 129 10.69 -12.52 18.25
C ARG A 129 12.10 -12.73 17.71
N ASP A 130 12.37 -12.43 16.44
CA ASP A 130 13.66 -12.72 15.79
C ASP A 130 14.67 -11.55 15.87
N ASN A 131 14.69 -10.85 17.02
CA ASN A 131 15.64 -9.77 17.34
C ASN A 131 17.02 -10.33 17.73
N SER A 132 17.78 -10.84 16.77
CA SER A 132 19.21 -11.09 16.94
C SER A 132 20.03 -10.02 16.22
N GLU A 133 21.06 -9.47 16.88
CA GLU A 133 21.97 -8.43 16.35
C GLU A 133 22.66 -8.84 15.02
N GLU A 134 22.76 -10.14 14.74
CA GLU A 134 23.24 -10.68 13.45
C GLU A 134 22.25 -10.49 12.29
N ALA A 135 20.94 -10.37 12.56
CA ALA A 135 19.90 -10.18 11.55
C ALA A 135 19.77 -8.71 11.11
N GLU A 136 19.98 -7.76 12.01
CA GLU A 136 20.06 -6.32 11.70
C GLU A 136 21.32 -5.98 10.90
N SER A 137 22.46 -6.58 11.26
CA SER A 137 23.70 -6.46 10.48
C SER A 137 23.57 -7.00 9.05
N LYS A 138 22.68 -8.00 8.83
CA LYS A 138 22.34 -8.51 7.49
C LYS A 138 21.29 -7.66 6.76
N MET A 139 20.56 -6.79 7.46
CA MET A 139 19.57 -5.87 6.89
C MET A 139 20.23 -4.72 6.11
N HIS A 140 21.38 -4.23 6.59
CA HIS A 140 22.18 -3.21 5.90
C HIS A 140 22.80 -3.68 4.57
N LEU A 141 22.94 -4.99 4.36
CA LEU A 141 23.51 -5.57 3.13
C LEU A 141 22.48 -6.30 2.26
N ARG A 142 21.25 -6.50 2.74
CA ARG A 142 20.16 -7.12 1.98
C ARG A 142 18.86 -6.40 2.29
N GLY A 143 18.58 -5.32 1.55
CA GLY A 143 17.18 -4.97 1.31
C GLY A 143 16.49 -6.22 0.78
N GLN A 144 15.61 -6.85 1.55
CA GLN A 144 14.91 -8.04 1.07
C GLN A 144 14.10 -7.61 -0.14
N GLU A 145 14.51 -8.09 -1.31
CA GLU A 145 13.91 -7.72 -2.57
C GLU A 145 12.49 -8.30 -2.59
N ARG A 146 11.51 -7.39 -2.74
CA ARG A 146 10.11 -7.73 -2.99
C ARG A 146 10.05 -8.71 -4.16
N LYS A 147 9.44 -9.87 -3.95
CA LYS A 147 9.26 -10.87 -5.00
C LYS A 147 7.80 -10.93 -5.44
N PRO A 148 7.50 -11.08 -6.73
CA PRO A 148 6.13 -11.36 -7.17
C PRO A 148 5.57 -12.62 -6.50
N SER A 149 4.35 -12.54 -5.97
CA SER A 149 3.72 -13.60 -5.17
C SER A 149 3.67 -14.97 -5.86
N LEU A 150 3.40 -15.03 -7.18
CA LEU A 150 3.42 -16.26 -7.98
C LEU A 150 4.80 -16.90 -8.04
N LEU A 151 5.85 -16.09 -8.21
CA LEU A 151 7.22 -16.60 -8.27
C LEU A 151 7.69 -17.07 -6.90
N ALA A 152 7.35 -16.33 -5.84
CA ALA A 152 7.67 -16.71 -4.47
C ALA A 152 6.99 -18.03 -4.09
N CYS A 153 5.68 -18.18 -4.34
CA CYS A 153 4.97 -19.42 -4.05
C CYS A 153 5.42 -20.62 -4.90
N ALA A 154 6.15 -20.40 -6.00
CA ALA A 154 6.67 -21.46 -6.86
C ALA A 154 8.00 -22.06 -6.37
N GLU A 155 8.75 -21.37 -5.52
CA GLU A 155 10.07 -21.88 -5.09
C GLU A 155 9.92 -23.15 -4.25
N ASP A 156 10.95 -24.01 -4.28
CA ASP A 156 10.89 -25.34 -3.64
C ASP A 156 10.80 -25.26 -2.11
N GLN A 157 11.32 -24.19 -1.50
CA GLN A 157 11.19 -23.95 -0.06
C GLN A 157 9.76 -23.57 0.37
N TYR A 158 8.87 -23.26 -0.58
CA TYR A 158 7.50 -22.79 -0.36
C TYR A 158 6.46 -23.82 -0.83
N GLN A 159 6.60 -25.08 -0.41
CA GLN A 159 5.58 -26.12 -0.67
C GLN A 159 4.33 -25.95 0.21
N ARG A 160 4.49 -25.46 1.44
CA ARG A 160 3.42 -25.22 2.40
C ARG A 160 3.50 -23.78 2.85
N VAL A 161 2.57 -22.96 2.38
CA VAL A 161 2.66 -21.50 2.47
C VAL A 161 1.45 -20.92 3.17
N VAL A 162 1.71 -19.98 4.07
CA VAL A 162 0.69 -19.06 4.58
C VAL A 162 0.92 -17.70 3.94
N LEU A 163 -0.01 -17.28 3.09
CA LEU A 163 -0.02 -15.97 2.46
C LEU A 163 -0.80 -14.98 3.34
N LEU A 164 -0.06 -14.13 4.03
CA LEU A 164 -0.56 -13.12 4.94
C LEU A 164 -0.79 -11.80 4.22
N GLY A 165 -1.81 -11.08 4.64
CA GLY A 165 -2.04 -9.72 4.17
C GLY A 165 -3.24 -9.08 4.85
N ASP A 166 -3.27 -7.75 4.85
CA ASP A 166 -4.39 -7.00 5.40
C ASP A 166 -5.68 -7.17 4.58
N SER A 167 -6.76 -6.61 5.12
CA SER A 167 -7.99 -6.38 4.37
C SER A 167 -7.73 -5.66 3.04
N GLY A 168 -8.25 -6.21 1.94
CA GLY A 168 -8.14 -5.59 0.62
C GLY A 168 -6.74 -5.67 -0.01
N ALA A 169 -5.81 -6.42 0.59
CA ALA A 169 -4.46 -6.64 0.06
C ALA A 169 -4.41 -7.52 -1.22
N GLY A 170 -5.53 -8.17 -1.58
CA GLY A 170 -5.62 -8.99 -2.80
C GLY A 170 -5.43 -10.50 -2.60
N LYS A 171 -5.48 -11.03 -1.37
CA LYS A 171 -5.33 -12.46 -1.06
C LYS A 171 -6.23 -13.38 -1.91
N SER A 172 -7.54 -13.12 -1.92
CA SER A 172 -8.48 -13.94 -2.70
C SER A 172 -8.31 -13.75 -4.21
N MET A 173 -7.96 -12.54 -4.67
CA MET A 173 -7.65 -12.28 -6.08
C MET A 173 -6.42 -13.06 -6.55
N PHE A 174 -5.40 -13.21 -5.69
CA PHE A 174 -4.27 -14.10 -5.94
C PHE A 174 -4.71 -15.55 -6.08
N MET A 175 -5.55 -16.05 -5.16
CA MET A 175 -6.08 -17.42 -5.22
C MET A 175 -6.88 -17.67 -6.51
N ASP A 176 -7.74 -16.73 -6.90
CA ASP A 176 -8.50 -16.77 -8.15
C ASP A 176 -7.59 -16.77 -9.37
N ASN A 177 -6.57 -15.91 -9.39
CA ASN A 177 -5.64 -15.82 -10.52
C ASN A 177 -4.79 -17.08 -10.67
N LEU A 178 -4.30 -17.64 -9.56
CA LEU A 178 -3.55 -18.91 -9.58
C LEU A 178 -4.43 -20.06 -10.07
N ALA A 179 -5.67 -20.16 -9.58
CA ALA A 179 -6.62 -21.18 -10.01
C ALA A 179 -6.97 -21.04 -11.51
N TRP A 180 -7.15 -19.81 -11.99
CA TRP A 180 -7.36 -19.50 -13.40
C TRP A 180 -6.18 -19.95 -14.27
N LEU A 181 -4.95 -19.57 -13.91
CA LEU A 181 -3.75 -19.94 -14.67
C LEU A 181 -3.56 -21.47 -14.74
N VAL A 182 -3.69 -22.16 -13.61
CA VAL A 182 -3.49 -23.61 -13.52
C VAL A 182 -4.56 -24.36 -14.31
N SER A 183 -5.84 -23.98 -14.16
CA SER A 183 -6.93 -24.58 -14.95
C SER A 183 -6.76 -24.33 -16.45
N GLY A 184 -6.34 -23.13 -16.87
CA GLY A 184 -6.04 -22.81 -18.28
C GLY A 184 -4.93 -23.70 -18.86
N SER A 185 -3.90 -24.01 -18.06
CA SER A 185 -2.82 -24.92 -18.48
C SER A 185 -3.29 -26.36 -18.74
N HIS A 186 -4.33 -26.83 -18.04
CA HIS A 186 -4.99 -28.12 -18.31
C HIS A 186 -5.77 -28.10 -19.63
N LEU A 187 -6.29 -26.94 -20.02
CA LEU A 187 -7.05 -26.74 -21.26
C LEU A 187 -6.17 -26.46 -22.48
N GLY A 188 -4.85 -26.34 -22.29
CA GLY A 188 -3.90 -25.98 -23.35
C GLY A 188 -3.70 -24.48 -23.52
N GLU A 189 -4.33 -23.65 -22.69
CA GLU A 189 -4.23 -22.18 -22.66
C GLU A 189 -3.15 -21.75 -21.64
N THR A 190 -1.89 -22.16 -21.87
CA THR A 190 -0.82 -21.87 -20.90
C THR A 190 -0.34 -20.42 -21.00
N ASP A 191 -0.61 -19.63 -19.97
CA ASP A 191 -0.09 -18.27 -19.81
C ASP A 191 1.41 -18.28 -19.44
N LYS A 192 2.17 -17.34 -20.02
CA LYS A 192 3.62 -17.20 -19.78
C LYS A 192 3.96 -16.85 -18.33
N ARG A 193 3.03 -16.21 -17.61
CA ARG A 193 3.19 -15.83 -16.20
C ARG A 193 3.20 -17.02 -15.27
N LEU A 194 2.59 -18.16 -15.66
CA LEU A 194 2.49 -19.35 -14.82
C LEU A 194 3.85 -20.07 -14.71
N PRO A 195 4.44 -20.13 -13.50
CA PRO A 195 5.64 -20.93 -13.24
C PRO A 195 5.45 -22.38 -13.67
N ALA A 196 6.51 -23.00 -14.18
CA ALA A 196 6.46 -24.36 -14.74
C ALA A 196 5.94 -25.39 -13.72
N VAL A 197 6.25 -25.20 -12.43
CA VAL A 197 5.86 -26.11 -11.34
C VAL A 197 4.35 -26.21 -11.14
N PHE A 198 3.59 -25.16 -11.49
CA PHE A 198 2.14 -25.16 -11.32
C PHE A 198 1.38 -25.68 -12.55
N ARG A 199 2.08 -25.93 -13.67
CA ARG A 199 1.43 -26.33 -14.93
C ARG A 199 0.81 -27.71 -14.79
N ARG A 200 -0.50 -27.78 -15.05
CA ARG A 200 -1.30 -29.00 -15.04
C ARG A 200 -1.27 -29.76 -13.70
N LEU A 201 -1.07 -29.08 -12.58
CA LEU A 201 -1.23 -29.71 -11.27
C LEU A 201 -2.70 -30.03 -11.00
N PRO A 202 -3.04 -31.19 -10.41
CA PRO A 202 -4.35 -31.42 -9.82
C PRO A 202 -4.68 -30.27 -8.86
N LEU A 203 -5.83 -29.62 -9.00
CA LEU A 203 -6.15 -28.41 -8.24
C LEU A 203 -7.52 -28.51 -7.58
N VAL A 204 -7.61 -28.07 -6.33
CA VAL A 204 -8.87 -27.72 -5.68
C VAL A 204 -8.72 -26.42 -4.88
N ARG A 205 -9.78 -25.61 -4.85
CA ARG A 205 -9.88 -24.44 -3.97
C ARG A 205 -11.04 -24.64 -3.00
N VAL A 206 -10.80 -24.34 -1.73
CA VAL A 206 -11.78 -24.46 -0.65
C VAL A 206 -11.84 -23.15 0.13
N ARG A 207 -13.05 -22.63 0.36
CA ARG A 207 -13.25 -21.50 1.28
C ARG A 207 -13.37 -22.02 2.71
N LEU A 208 -12.44 -21.63 3.59
CA LEU A 208 -12.33 -22.20 4.93
C LEU A 208 -13.53 -21.89 5.81
N ARG A 209 -14.18 -20.73 5.63
CA ARG A 209 -15.44 -20.41 6.30
C ARG A 209 -16.54 -21.44 5.99
N SER A 210 -16.70 -21.82 4.71
CA SER A 210 -17.69 -22.81 4.29
C SER A 210 -17.39 -24.19 4.87
N ALA A 211 -16.11 -24.56 4.92
CA ALA A 211 -15.65 -25.80 5.56
C ALA A 211 -15.92 -25.80 7.07
N ALA A 212 -15.66 -24.70 7.77
CA ALA A 212 -15.87 -24.62 9.22
C ALA A 212 -17.35 -24.80 9.59
N LEU A 213 -18.28 -24.28 8.77
CA LEU A 213 -19.72 -24.43 8.98
C LEU A 213 -20.19 -25.89 8.83
N LEU A 214 -19.51 -26.72 8.03
CA LEU A 214 -19.75 -28.16 7.96
C LEU A 214 -19.30 -28.87 9.24
N GLY A 215 -18.17 -28.44 9.82
CA GLY A 215 -17.54 -29.06 10.99
C GLY A 215 -18.33 -28.92 12.28
N LYS A 216 -19.22 -27.92 12.37
CA LYS A 216 -20.03 -27.66 13.57
C LYS A 216 -20.83 -28.87 14.06
N ASN A 217 -21.22 -29.78 13.17
CA ASN A 217 -22.01 -30.97 13.49
C ASN A 217 -21.22 -32.29 13.41
N GLN A 218 -20.00 -32.28 12.88
CA GLN A 218 -19.27 -33.49 12.47
C GLN A 218 -17.86 -33.59 13.08
N GLY A 219 -17.40 -32.55 13.78
CA GLY A 219 -16.05 -32.46 14.30
C GLY A 219 -15.07 -31.83 13.30
N PHE A 220 -13.91 -31.44 13.80
CA PHE A 220 -12.84 -30.82 13.04
C PHE A 220 -11.66 -31.79 12.99
N GLY A 221 -11.29 -32.18 11.78
CA GLY A 221 -10.21 -33.10 11.49
C GLY A 221 -10.06 -33.26 9.98
N ARG A 222 -9.11 -34.08 9.51
CA ARG A 222 -8.85 -34.25 8.06
C ARG A 222 -10.10 -34.53 7.22
N ASP A 223 -11.04 -35.32 7.76
CA ASP A 223 -12.21 -35.79 7.02
C ASP A 223 -13.14 -34.61 6.69
N LEU A 224 -13.13 -33.57 7.52
CA LEU A 224 -13.86 -32.32 7.25
C LEU A 224 -13.32 -31.62 6.00
N LEU A 225 -12.00 -31.47 5.88
CA LEU A 225 -11.37 -30.81 4.74
C LEU A 225 -11.53 -31.63 3.46
N LEU A 226 -11.40 -32.96 3.55
CA LEU A 226 -11.66 -33.84 2.40
C LEU A 226 -13.11 -33.76 1.93
N GLN A 227 -14.08 -33.74 2.84
CA GLN A 227 -15.49 -33.53 2.50
C GLN A 227 -15.75 -32.14 1.93
N ALA A 228 -15.08 -31.10 2.45
CA ALA A 228 -15.17 -29.75 1.91
C ALA A 228 -14.66 -29.69 0.47
N MET A 229 -13.51 -30.32 0.16
CA MET A 229 -12.98 -30.41 -1.20
C MET A 229 -13.93 -31.15 -2.15
N GLN A 230 -14.45 -32.31 -1.72
CA GLN A 230 -15.43 -33.08 -2.47
C GLN A 230 -16.69 -32.27 -2.78
N ARG A 231 -17.17 -31.50 -1.79
CA ARG A 231 -18.34 -30.64 -1.94
C ARG A 231 -18.09 -29.50 -2.93
N GLU A 232 -16.95 -28.82 -2.85
CA GLU A 232 -16.60 -27.75 -3.80
C GLU A 232 -16.54 -28.28 -5.25
N ILE A 233 -15.97 -29.48 -5.45
CA ILE A 233 -15.95 -30.14 -6.75
C ILE A 233 -17.38 -30.46 -7.23
N ALA A 234 -18.22 -31.02 -6.35
CA ALA A 234 -19.60 -31.36 -6.69
C ALA A 234 -20.46 -30.12 -7.01
N ASP A 235 -20.32 -29.06 -6.22
CA ASP A 235 -21.04 -27.81 -6.39
C ASP A 235 -20.65 -27.14 -7.73
N LEU A 236 -19.35 -27.14 -8.08
CA LEU A 236 -18.89 -26.63 -9.37
C LEU A 236 -19.39 -27.49 -10.56
N MET A 237 -19.40 -28.81 -10.39
CA MET A 237 -19.91 -29.72 -11.43
C MET A 237 -21.43 -29.61 -11.61
N GLY A 238 -22.17 -29.14 -10.61
CA GLY A 238 -23.62 -28.89 -10.68
C GLY A 238 -24.49 -30.14 -10.55
N ASP A 239 -23.88 -31.32 -10.40
CA ASP A 239 -24.58 -32.57 -10.10
C ASP A 239 -23.70 -33.50 -9.23
N LYS A 240 -24.35 -34.15 -8.26
CA LYS A 240 -23.66 -34.96 -7.24
C LYS A 240 -22.95 -36.19 -7.82
N THR A 241 -23.51 -36.79 -8.88
CA THR A 241 -22.98 -38.05 -9.44
C THR A 241 -21.66 -37.82 -10.17
N SER A 242 -21.59 -36.78 -11.01
CA SER A 242 -20.36 -36.37 -11.69
C SER A 242 -19.32 -35.85 -10.71
N GLY A 243 -19.74 -35.10 -9.68
CA GLY A 243 -18.87 -34.62 -8.61
C GLY A 243 -18.20 -35.76 -7.84
N GLU A 244 -18.97 -36.79 -7.46
CA GLU A 244 -18.44 -37.98 -6.79
C GLU A 244 -17.44 -38.74 -7.65
N ALA A 245 -17.80 -39.03 -8.91
CA ALA A 245 -16.92 -39.75 -9.83
C ALA A 245 -15.59 -39.00 -10.07
N LEU A 246 -15.65 -37.67 -10.15
CA LEU A 246 -14.47 -36.83 -10.30
C LEU A 246 -13.63 -36.79 -9.01
N TRP A 247 -14.26 -36.68 -7.85
CA TRP A 247 -13.55 -36.73 -6.56
C TRP A 247 -12.75 -38.03 -6.40
N GLN A 248 -13.35 -39.18 -6.75
CA GLN A 248 -12.65 -40.46 -6.72
C GLN A 248 -11.43 -40.51 -7.65
N ALA A 249 -11.47 -39.78 -8.77
CA ALA A 249 -10.34 -39.68 -9.70
C ALA A 249 -9.29 -38.64 -9.27
N LEU A 250 -9.70 -37.55 -8.61
CA LEU A 250 -8.83 -36.42 -8.26
C LEU A 250 -8.16 -36.57 -6.89
N LYS A 251 -8.80 -37.28 -5.94
CA LYS A 251 -8.35 -37.34 -4.54
C LYS A 251 -6.89 -37.78 -4.39
N THR A 252 -6.51 -38.92 -4.98
CA THR A 252 -5.14 -39.45 -4.83
C THR A 252 -4.10 -38.53 -5.50
N PRO A 253 -4.26 -38.13 -6.79
CA PRO A 253 -3.34 -37.17 -7.41
C PRO A 253 -3.23 -35.85 -6.65
N LEU A 254 -4.35 -35.35 -6.11
CA LEU A 254 -4.40 -34.10 -5.36
C LEU A 254 -3.57 -34.16 -4.07
N LEU A 255 -3.67 -35.28 -3.33
CA LEU A 255 -2.93 -35.45 -2.08
C LEU A 255 -1.45 -35.79 -2.29
N GLU A 256 -1.09 -36.46 -3.39
CA GLU A 256 0.30 -36.86 -3.66
C GLU A 256 1.16 -35.72 -4.24
N HIS A 257 0.61 -34.96 -5.19
CA HIS A 257 1.35 -33.95 -5.96
C HIS A 257 0.47 -32.78 -6.44
N GLY A 258 -0.70 -32.57 -5.83
CA GLY A 258 -1.64 -31.51 -6.23
C GLY A 258 -1.36 -30.15 -5.60
N LEU A 259 -2.17 -29.17 -6.00
CA LEU A 259 -2.24 -27.83 -5.43
C LEU A 259 -3.56 -27.67 -4.69
N ILE A 260 -3.48 -27.46 -3.38
CA ILE A 260 -4.63 -27.24 -2.50
C ILE A 260 -4.61 -25.78 -2.06
N LEU A 261 -5.68 -25.05 -2.41
CA LEU A 261 -5.85 -23.64 -2.04
C LEU A 261 -6.90 -23.51 -0.95
N LEU A 262 -6.51 -23.09 0.25
CA LEU A 262 -7.39 -22.85 1.38
C LEU A 262 -7.55 -21.34 1.60
N ASP A 263 -8.71 -20.80 1.25
CA ASP A 263 -8.93 -19.35 1.23
C ASP A 263 -9.69 -18.87 2.48
N GLY A 264 -9.14 -17.87 3.17
CA GLY A 264 -9.84 -17.08 4.19
C GLY A 264 -9.89 -17.72 5.59
N LEU A 265 -8.75 -18.06 6.18
CA LEU A 265 -8.69 -18.53 7.57
C LEU A 265 -9.20 -17.47 8.56
N ASP A 266 -8.95 -16.19 8.27
CA ASP A 266 -9.46 -15.05 9.06
C ASP A 266 -10.99 -14.95 9.06
N GLU A 267 -11.66 -15.56 8.07
CA GLU A 267 -13.12 -15.58 7.97
C GLU A 267 -13.78 -16.76 8.71
N VAL A 268 -12.98 -17.68 9.27
CA VAL A 268 -13.50 -18.77 10.12
C VAL A 268 -14.00 -18.16 11.43
N PRO A 269 -15.26 -18.39 11.84
CA PRO A 269 -15.77 -17.87 13.11
C PRO A 269 -14.93 -18.36 14.31
N GLU A 270 -14.71 -17.51 15.32
CA GLU A 270 -14.03 -17.92 16.55
C GLU A 270 -14.98 -18.55 17.59
N THR A 271 -16.28 -18.56 17.33
CA THR A 271 -17.26 -19.23 18.21
C THR A 271 -16.87 -20.70 18.41
N ASP A 272 -16.95 -21.21 19.63
CA ASP A 272 -16.63 -22.60 19.97
C ASP A 272 -15.19 -23.03 19.58
N CYS A 273 -14.23 -22.09 19.57
CA CYS A 273 -12.82 -22.33 19.18
C CYS A 273 -12.67 -22.92 17.76
N MET A 274 -13.64 -22.67 16.87
CA MET A 274 -13.68 -23.28 15.54
C MET A 274 -12.45 -22.97 14.67
N ARG A 275 -11.77 -21.82 14.88
CA ARG A 275 -10.54 -21.49 14.14
C ARG A 275 -9.36 -22.32 14.61
N ALA A 276 -9.17 -22.46 15.92
CA ALA A 276 -8.15 -23.35 16.48
C ALA A 276 -8.36 -24.79 15.98
N HIS A 277 -9.59 -25.28 16.05
CA HIS A 277 -9.94 -26.59 15.52
C HIS A 277 -9.75 -26.71 13.98
N MET A 278 -9.93 -25.62 13.22
CA MET A 278 -9.64 -25.61 11.79
C MET A 278 -8.13 -25.71 11.52
N LEU A 279 -7.30 -25.03 12.33
CA LEU A 279 -5.84 -25.19 12.26
C LEU A 279 -5.42 -26.65 12.54
N ASP A 280 -6.00 -27.28 13.57
CA ASP A 280 -5.77 -28.70 13.86
C ASP A 280 -6.15 -29.59 12.67
N ALA A 281 -7.29 -29.30 12.02
CA ALA A 281 -7.72 -30.04 10.83
C ALA A 281 -6.77 -29.86 9.63
N ILE A 282 -6.19 -28.67 9.46
CA ILE A 282 -5.17 -28.41 8.44
C ILE A 282 -3.89 -29.18 8.76
N ASP A 283 -3.45 -29.20 10.02
CA ASP A 283 -2.28 -29.97 10.46
C ASP A 283 -2.46 -31.48 10.24
N ASP A 284 -3.67 -31.99 10.50
CA ASP A 284 -4.00 -33.37 10.22
C ASP A 284 -4.00 -33.69 8.72
N LEU A 285 -4.48 -32.78 7.87
CA LEU A 285 -4.39 -32.92 6.42
C LEU A 285 -2.93 -32.93 5.95
N VAL A 286 -2.09 -32.03 6.49
CA VAL A 286 -0.67 -31.89 6.11
C VAL A 286 0.12 -33.19 6.35
N LYS A 287 -0.24 -33.98 7.35
CA LYS A 287 0.39 -35.29 7.64
C LYS A 287 0.16 -36.32 6.53
N GLU A 288 -0.84 -36.14 5.67
CA GLU A 288 -1.19 -37.06 4.58
C GLU A 288 -0.77 -36.57 3.19
N LEU A 289 -0.30 -35.33 3.10
CA LEU A 289 0.18 -34.78 1.84
C LEU A 289 1.54 -35.38 1.45
N GLY A 290 1.65 -35.79 0.19
CA GLY A 290 2.91 -36.22 -0.40
C GLY A 290 3.95 -35.09 -0.45
N PRO A 291 5.23 -35.44 -0.63
CA PRO A 291 6.33 -34.46 -0.63
C PRO A 291 6.31 -33.50 -1.83
N GLU A 292 5.49 -33.76 -2.85
CA GLU A 292 5.31 -32.89 -4.02
C GLU A 292 4.01 -32.08 -3.95
N ALA A 293 3.11 -32.39 -3.01
CA ALA A 293 1.85 -31.69 -2.85
C ALA A 293 2.09 -30.29 -2.26
N ARG A 294 1.42 -29.30 -2.84
CA ARG A 294 1.51 -27.90 -2.47
C ARG A 294 0.23 -27.44 -1.78
N LEU A 295 0.39 -26.70 -0.69
CA LEU A 295 -0.70 -26.15 0.11
C LEU A 295 -0.48 -24.65 0.30
N ILE A 296 -1.47 -23.84 -0.09
CA ILE A 296 -1.46 -22.39 0.13
C ILE A 296 -2.68 -22.01 0.97
N VAL A 297 -2.43 -21.36 2.10
CA VAL A 297 -3.45 -20.85 3.03
C VAL A 297 -3.42 -19.33 3.02
N THR A 298 -4.55 -18.63 2.90
CA THR A 298 -4.61 -17.17 3.07
C THR A 298 -5.18 -16.79 4.44
N SER A 299 -4.60 -15.77 5.08
CA SER A 299 -5.07 -15.26 6.37
C SER A 299 -4.63 -13.81 6.62
N ARG A 300 -5.11 -13.21 7.71
CA ARG A 300 -4.60 -11.94 8.25
C ARG A 300 -3.58 -12.20 9.36
N PRO A 301 -2.59 -11.31 9.56
CA PRO A 301 -1.57 -11.48 10.60
C PRO A 301 -2.13 -11.70 12.01
N TYR A 302 -3.16 -10.93 12.39
CA TYR A 302 -3.73 -10.98 13.75
C TYR A 302 -4.23 -12.36 14.18
N VAL A 303 -4.56 -13.25 13.24
CA VAL A 303 -5.02 -14.61 13.54
C VAL A 303 -3.97 -15.38 14.35
N PHE A 304 -2.70 -15.04 14.22
CA PHE A 304 -1.59 -15.77 14.83
C PHE A 304 -0.99 -15.06 16.06
N GLU A 305 -1.55 -13.92 16.49
CA GLU A 305 -1.04 -13.13 17.62
C GLU A 305 -1.44 -13.76 18.98
N ASP A 306 -2.60 -14.41 19.06
CA ASP A 306 -3.17 -14.99 20.30
C ASP A 306 -2.73 -16.45 20.56
N GLY A 307 -1.43 -16.68 20.73
CA GLY A 307 -0.90 -17.99 21.17
C GLY A 307 -0.86 -19.08 20.08
N GLN A 308 -1.27 -18.78 18.85
CA GLN A 308 -1.20 -19.65 17.67
C GLN A 308 0.04 -19.38 16.79
N SER A 309 0.95 -18.50 17.23
CA SER A 309 2.16 -18.13 16.49
C SER A 309 3.08 -19.30 16.16
N GLY A 310 3.12 -20.34 17.01
CA GLY A 310 3.90 -21.55 16.75
C GLY A 310 3.45 -22.35 15.53
N TRP A 311 2.24 -22.09 15.01
CA TRP A 311 1.77 -22.68 13.76
C TRP A 311 2.51 -22.12 12.53
N LEU A 312 2.93 -20.85 12.60
CA LEU A 312 3.72 -20.22 11.54
C LEU A 312 5.14 -20.77 11.43
N ASP A 313 5.65 -21.45 12.46
CA ASP A 313 6.97 -22.08 12.42
C ASP A 313 6.95 -23.41 11.62
N ALA A 314 5.76 -24.02 11.47
CA ALA A 314 5.55 -25.24 10.69
C ALA A 314 5.27 -24.97 9.20
N PHE A 315 5.06 -23.70 8.82
CA PHE A 315 4.75 -23.26 7.47
C PHE A 315 5.71 -22.16 7.02
N ALA A 316 5.98 -22.08 5.73
CA ALA A 316 6.66 -20.92 5.20
C ALA A 316 5.66 -19.74 5.11
N SER A 317 6.01 -18.59 5.66
CA SER A 317 5.09 -17.45 5.76
C SER A 317 5.50 -16.32 4.81
N LEU A 318 4.59 -15.88 3.95
CA LEU A 318 4.80 -14.79 3.00
C LEU A 318 3.79 -13.68 3.26
N ALA A 319 4.23 -12.43 3.38
CA ALA A 319 3.38 -11.27 3.58
C ALA A 319 3.25 -10.45 2.29
N LEU A 320 2.03 -10.31 1.79
CA LEU A 320 1.68 -9.40 0.70
C LEU A 320 2.03 -7.96 1.09
N GLN A 321 2.77 -7.31 0.21
CA GLN A 321 3.22 -5.94 0.38
C GLN A 321 2.24 -4.95 -0.27
N PRO A 322 2.10 -3.73 0.28
CA PRO A 322 1.40 -2.64 -0.42
C PRO A 322 2.01 -2.39 -1.81
N MET A 323 1.19 -2.05 -2.80
CA MET A 323 1.66 -1.78 -4.17
C MET A 323 2.74 -0.70 -4.18
N SER A 324 3.80 -0.95 -4.96
CA SER A 324 4.77 0.08 -5.34
C SER A 324 4.11 1.12 -6.25
N ASN A 325 4.75 2.28 -6.39
CA ASN A 325 4.24 3.31 -7.29
C ASN A 325 4.22 2.84 -8.76
N GLU A 326 5.17 1.99 -9.16
CA GLU A 326 5.16 1.34 -10.47
C GLU A 326 3.96 0.38 -10.62
N GLN A 327 3.63 -0.41 -9.59
CA GLN A 327 2.44 -1.25 -9.59
C GLN A 327 1.15 -0.42 -9.69
N ILE A 328 1.07 0.72 -8.98
CA ILE A 328 -0.06 1.66 -9.08
C ILE A 328 -0.17 2.25 -10.49
N GLU A 329 0.92 2.78 -11.04
CA GLU A 329 0.95 3.40 -12.37
C GLU A 329 0.58 2.38 -13.45
N ARG A 330 1.12 1.15 -13.38
CA ARG A 330 0.75 0.05 -14.28
C ARG A 330 -0.73 -0.29 -14.14
N PHE A 331 -1.25 -0.41 -12.92
CA PHE A 331 -2.66 -0.70 -12.69
C PHE A 331 -3.55 0.38 -13.33
N ILE A 332 -3.28 1.66 -13.06
CA ILE A 332 -4.07 2.79 -13.59
C ILE A 332 -4.03 2.79 -15.13
N ASN A 333 -2.85 2.62 -15.74
CA ASN A 333 -2.71 2.60 -17.19
C ASN A 333 -3.49 1.45 -17.83
N HIS A 334 -3.39 0.24 -17.30
CA HIS A 334 -4.17 -0.90 -17.79
C HIS A 334 -5.68 -0.63 -17.67
N TRP A 335 -6.12 -0.08 -16.53
CA TRP A 335 -7.52 0.23 -16.29
C TRP A 335 -8.07 1.27 -17.29
N TYR A 336 -7.32 2.33 -17.56
CA TYR A 336 -7.69 3.35 -18.56
C TYR A 336 -7.67 2.81 -19.99
N ALA A 337 -6.72 1.94 -20.32
CA ALA A 337 -6.66 1.30 -21.63
C ALA A 337 -7.90 0.43 -21.91
N LEU A 338 -8.43 -0.23 -20.88
CA LEU A 338 -9.65 -1.03 -20.97
C LEU A 338 -10.90 -0.18 -21.10
N LEU A 339 -11.00 0.85 -20.26
CA LEU A 339 -12.21 1.65 -20.17
C LEU A 339 -12.37 2.67 -21.28
N ARG A 340 -11.30 3.02 -22.03
CA ARG A 340 -11.36 4.04 -23.09
C ARG A 340 -12.49 3.82 -24.10
N ALA A 341 -12.79 2.56 -24.43
CA ALA A 341 -13.82 2.20 -25.40
C ALA A 341 -15.24 2.61 -24.93
N THR A 342 -15.48 2.61 -23.61
CA THR A 342 -16.78 2.97 -23.02
C THR A 342 -17.16 4.43 -23.22
N ARG A 343 -16.18 5.32 -23.40
CA ARG A 343 -16.38 6.76 -23.58
C ARG A 343 -15.91 7.28 -24.94
N GLY A 344 -15.52 6.38 -25.85
CA GLY A 344 -14.93 6.77 -27.14
C GLY A 344 -13.63 7.55 -26.99
N TYR A 345 -12.90 7.38 -25.89
CA TYR A 345 -11.62 8.07 -25.67
C TYR A 345 -10.54 7.45 -26.56
N SER A 346 -9.72 8.33 -27.15
CA SER A 346 -8.50 7.90 -27.84
C SER A 346 -7.47 7.38 -26.84
N GLU A 347 -6.46 6.66 -27.34
CA GLU A 347 -5.33 6.21 -26.53
C GLU A 347 -4.64 7.36 -25.78
N ALA A 348 -4.41 8.47 -26.48
CA ALA A 348 -3.74 9.64 -25.93
C ALA A 348 -4.54 10.24 -24.75
N VAL A 349 -5.86 10.34 -24.88
CA VAL A 349 -6.72 10.86 -23.80
C VAL A 349 -6.72 9.91 -22.59
N ALA A 350 -6.75 8.59 -22.84
CA ALA A 350 -6.69 7.60 -21.77
C ALA A 350 -5.36 7.65 -21.00
N GLN A 351 -4.24 7.74 -21.71
CA GLN A 351 -2.91 7.89 -21.10
C GLN A 351 -2.76 9.22 -20.35
N GLN A 352 -3.28 10.32 -20.89
CA GLN A 352 -3.27 11.61 -20.21
C GLN A 352 -4.06 11.57 -18.91
N ASN A 353 -5.26 10.97 -18.91
CA ASN A 353 -6.08 10.83 -17.71
C ASN A 353 -5.45 9.89 -16.68
N ALA A 354 -4.81 8.80 -17.13
CA ALA A 354 -4.05 7.90 -16.27
C ALA A 354 -2.88 8.62 -15.58
N HIS A 355 -2.13 9.42 -16.35
CA HIS A 355 -1.03 10.24 -15.84
C HIS A 355 -1.53 11.28 -14.83
N GLN A 356 -2.65 11.95 -15.14
CA GLN A 356 -3.25 12.92 -14.24
C GLN A 356 -3.70 12.27 -12.92
N LEU A 357 -4.34 11.10 -12.97
CA LEU A 357 -4.73 10.37 -11.76
C LEU A 357 -3.51 9.99 -10.92
N PHE A 358 -2.46 9.47 -11.54
CA PHE A 358 -1.25 9.09 -10.82
C PHE A 358 -0.58 10.30 -10.16
N ALA A 359 -0.48 11.43 -10.87
CA ALA A 359 -0.01 12.69 -10.30
C ALA A 359 -0.89 13.16 -9.14
N ASP A 360 -2.21 13.11 -9.29
CA ASP A 360 -3.17 13.48 -8.25
C ASP A 360 -3.05 12.63 -6.99
N LEU A 361 -2.80 11.31 -7.13
CA LEU A 361 -2.56 10.41 -5.99
C LEU A 361 -1.23 10.75 -5.32
N ARG A 362 -0.15 10.93 -6.11
CA ARG A 362 1.18 11.28 -5.59
C ARG A 362 1.18 12.58 -4.81
N ASP A 363 0.38 13.55 -5.25
CA ASP A 363 0.28 14.85 -4.59
C ASP A 363 -0.75 14.87 -3.43
N ARG A 364 -1.35 13.73 -3.07
CA ARG A 364 -2.36 13.60 -2.00
C ARG A 364 -2.10 12.34 -1.19
N ASP A 365 -1.17 12.42 -0.24
CA ASP A 365 -0.70 11.28 0.57
C ASP A 365 -1.81 10.46 1.24
N TYR A 366 -2.87 11.13 1.71
CA TYR A 366 -4.02 10.46 2.33
C TYR A 366 -4.78 9.56 1.35
N LEU A 367 -4.55 9.71 0.03
CA LEU A 367 -5.05 8.83 -1.03
C LEU A 367 -4.01 7.84 -1.49
N LEU A 368 -2.75 8.23 -1.63
CA LEU A 368 -1.70 7.34 -2.15
C LEU A 368 -1.53 6.11 -1.26
N GLU A 369 -1.40 6.29 0.06
CA GLU A 369 -1.19 5.17 0.98
C GLU A 369 -2.36 4.18 0.98
N PRO A 370 -3.63 4.62 1.09
CA PRO A 370 -4.76 3.72 0.86
C PRO A 370 -4.80 3.12 -0.54
N ALA A 371 -4.44 3.89 -1.58
CA ALA A 371 -4.39 3.44 -2.98
C ALA A 371 -3.29 2.39 -3.23
N ARG A 372 -2.34 2.20 -2.32
CA ARG A 372 -1.43 1.03 -2.38
C ARG A 372 -2.17 -0.30 -2.20
N ARG A 373 -3.43 -0.27 -1.74
CA ARG A 373 -4.32 -1.45 -1.69
C ARG A 373 -5.16 -1.52 -2.96
N PRO A 374 -5.14 -2.65 -3.70
CA PRO A 374 -5.81 -2.77 -5.00
C PRO A 374 -7.27 -2.29 -5.00
N LEU A 375 -8.07 -2.65 -3.99
CA LEU A 375 -9.48 -2.24 -3.95
C LEU A 375 -9.67 -0.71 -3.92
N ILE A 376 -8.93 -0.01 -3.07
CA ILE A 376 -9.06 1.45 -2.94
C ILE A 376 -8.60 2.11 -4.24
N LEU A 377 -7.54 1.59 -4.87
CA LEU A 377 -7.13 2.06 -6.18
C LEU A 377 -8.20 1.83 -7.25
N THR A 378 -8.88 0.68 -7.24
CA THR A 378 -9.99 0.42 -8.16
C THR A 378 -11.12 1.42 -7.96
N LEU A 379 -11.47 1.74 -6.72
CA LEU A 379 -12.49 2.74 -6.38
C LEU A 379 -12.08 4.14 -6.86
N LEU A 380 -10.86 4.57 -6.58
CA LEU A 380 -10.32 5.88 -6.96
C LEU A 380 -10.23 6.02 -8.48
N THR A 381 -9.77 4.98 -9.16
CA THR A 381 -9.66 4.96 -10.62
C THR A 381 -11.03 5.00 -11.26
N SER A 382 -12.00 4.24 -10.73
CA SER A 382 -13.40 4.28 -11.19
C SER A 382 -14.04 5.64 -10.97
N LEU A 383 -13.81 6.27 -9.81
CA LEU A 383 -14.32 7.62 -9.53
C LEU A 383 -13.72 8.65 -10.48
N HIS A 384 -12.40 8.67 -10.63
CA HIS A 384 -11.71 9.57 -11.56
C HIS A 384 -12.15 9.34 -13.00
N PHE A 385 -12.37 8.09 -13.41
CA PHE A 385 -12.93 7.77 -14.72
C PHE A 385 -14.36 8.30 -14.89
N ALA A 386 -15.16 8.28 -13.82
CA ALA A 386 -16.53 8.78 -13.83
C ALA A 386 -16.61 10.30 -13.96
N SER A 387 -15.83 11.04 -13.15
CA SER A 387 -15.89 12.51 -13.01
C SER A 387 -14.85 13.28 -13.84
N GLY A 388 -13.78 12.62 -14.29
CA GLY A 388 -12.62 13.24 -14.97
C GLY A 388 -11.60 13.90 -14.03
N ILE A 389 -11.91 14.07 -12.74
CA ILE A 389 -11.03 14.63 -11.71
C ILE A 389 -11.29 13.99 -10.35
N LEU A 390 -10.26 13.84 -9.50
CA LEU A 390 -10.44 13.36 -8.15
C LEU A 390 -10.89 14.52 -7.23
N PRO A 391 -11.96 14.34 -6.42
CA PRO A 391 -12.42 15.37 -5.51
C PRO A 391 -11.31 15.87 -4.58
N HIS A 392 -11.22 17.18 -4.34
CA HIS A 392 -10.04 17.82 -3.73
C HIS A 392 -9.85 17.50 -2.24
N SER A 393 -10.92 17.11 -1.55
CA SER A 393 -10.89 16.76 -0.13
C SER A 393 -11.31 15.31 0.13
N ARG A 394 -10.83 14.75 1.25
CA ARG A 394 -11.21 13.41 1.74
C ARG A 394 -12.72 13.26 1.87
N ALA A 395 -13.38 14.24 2.45
CA ALA A 395 -14.82 14.21 2.65
C ALA A 395 -15.60 14.17 1.33
N GLU A 396 -15.18 14.92 0.30
CA GLU A 396 -15.83 14.81 -1.02
C GLU A 396 -15.60 13.44 -1.63
N LEU A 397 -14.39 12.88 -1.50
CA LEU A 397 -14.10 11.54 -1.97
C LEU A 397 -15.00 10.50 -1.28
N TYR A 398 -15.09 10.52 0.04
CA TYR A 398 -15.94 9.57 0.78
C TYR A 398 -17.42 9.79 0.48
N ARG A 399 -17.86 11.04 0.29
CA ARG A 399 -19.21 11.37 -0.16
C ARG A 399 -19.52 10.69 -1.50
N GLU A 400 -18.65 10.89 -2.49
CA GLU A 400 -18.83 10.31 -3.82
C GLU A 400 -18.73 8.78 -3.78
N ALA A 401 -17.83 8.21 -2.99
CA ALA A 401 -17.69 6.77 -2.82
C ALA A 401 -18.94 6.13 -2.18
N ILE A 402 -19.44 6.71 -1.09
CA ILE A 402 -20.65 6.22 -0.41
C ILE A 402 -21.88 6.41 -1.29
N ALA A 403 -22.02 7.56 -1.96
CA ALA A 403 -23.12 7.78 -2.91
C ALA A 403 -23.04 6.79 -4.09
N LEU A 404 -21.83 6.50 -4.58
CA LEU A 404 -21.60 5.49 -5.60
C LEU A 404 -22.09 4.11 -5.14
N MET A 405 -21.72 3.70 -3.92
CA MET A 405 -22.10 2.43 -3.29
C MET A 405 -23.59 2.34 -2.93
N LEU A 406 -24.25 3.44 -2.54
CA LEU A 406 -25.65 3.45 -2.04
C LEU A 406 -26.72 3.69 -3.12
N GLU A 407 -26.42 4.43 -4.18
CA GLU A 407 -27.42 4.86 -5.17
C GLU A 407 -27.06 4.45 -6.60
N ARG A 408 -25.84 4.79 -7.05
CA ARG A 408 -25.47 4.75 -8.47
C ARG A 408 -25.31 3.34 -9.01
N TRP A 409 -25.10 2.35 -8.14
CA TRP A 409 -24.96 0.95 -8.53
C TRP A 409 -26.30 0.28 -8.85
N THR A 410 -27.40 0.67 -8.19
CA THR A 410 -28.67 -0.06 -8.32
C THR A 410 -29.69 0.64 -9.22
N GLN A 411 -29.70 1.97 -9.27
CA GLN A 411 -30.67 2.72 -10.07
C GLN A 411 -30.32 2.84 -11.56
N ARG A 412 -29.04 2.68 -11.93
CA ARG A 412 -28.59 2.81 -13.33
C ARG A 412 -28.91 1.57 -14.16
N SER A 413 -28.77 0.38 -13.58
CA SER A 413 -29.20 -0.89 -14.19
C SER A 413 -30.69 -0.93 -14.52
N HIS A 414 -31.54 -0.38 -13.66
CA HIS A 414 -32.99 -0.39 -13.88
C HIS A 414 -33.47 0.68 -14.86
N ARG A 415 -32.77 1.82 -14.96
CA ARG A 415 -33.05 2.87 -15.96
C ARG A 415 -32.58 2.50 -17.36
N GLU A 416 -31.50 1.72 -17.48
CA GLU A 416 -30.90 1.33 -18.76
C GLU A 416 -31.39 -0.06 -19.23
N ASN A 417 -31.91 -0.90 -18.33
CA ASN A 417 -32.59 -2.15 -18.65
C ASN A 417 -33.78 -2.43 -17.70
N PRO A 418 -35.02 -2.06 -18.09
CA PRO A 418 -36.21 -2.22 -17.25
C PRO A 418 -36.52 -3.66 -16.80
N ASP A 419 -35.96 -4.66 -17.50
CA ASP A 419 -36.18 -6.09 -17.24
C ASP A 419 -35.15 -6.72 -16.28
N TYR A 420 -34.22 -5.95 -15.70
CA TYR A 420 -33.27 -6.48 -14.72
C TYR A 420 -33.99 -6.95 -13.45
N PRO A 421 -33.93 -8.25 -13.08
CA PRO A 421 -34.66 -8.74 -11.92
C PRO A 421 -33.96 -8.30 -10.63
N LEU A 422 -34.54 -7.34 -9.93
CA LEU A 422 -34.21 -7.07 -8.53
C LEU A 422 -34.82 -8.15 -7.63
N GLU A 423 -34.03 -8.65 -6.70
CA GLU A 423 -34.52 -9.49 -5.61
C GLU A 423 -35.46 -8.69 -4.69
N ASP A 424 -36.37 -9.37 -3.98
CA ASP A 424 -37.44 -8.71 -3.22
C ASP A 424 -36.88 -7.81 -2.09
N TYR A 425 -35.78 -8.23 -1.45
CA TYR A 425 -35.10 -7.42 -0.43
C TYR A 425 -34.48 -6.14 -1.02
N GLU A 426 -33.98 -6.19 -2.26
CA GLU A 426 -33.36 -5.05 -2.94
C GLU A 426 -34.40 -4.02 -3.32
N ARG A 427 -35.54 -4.48 -3.87
CA ARG A 427 -36.66 -3.61 -4.22
C ARG A 427 -37.17 -2.85 -2.99
N LYS A 428 -37.30 -3.55 -1.85
CA LYS A 428 -37.76 -2.98 -0.58
C LYS A 428 -36.71 -2.04 0.03
N ALA A 429 -35.43 -2.37 -0.02
CA ALA A 429 -34.36 -1.48 0.46
C ALA A 429 -34.19 -0.23 -0.41
N LEU A 430 -34.45 -0.33 -1.72
CA LEU A 430 -34.42 0.80 -2.67
C LEU A 430 -35.67 1.66 -2.64
N ALA A 431 -36.79 1.16 -2.10
CA ALA A 431 -37.98 1.96 -1.85
C ALA A 431 -37.71 3.09 -0.84
N GLU A 432 -36.74 2.88 0.06
CA GLU A 432 -36.25 3.95 0.93
C GLU A 432 -35.54 5.04 0.13
N SER A 433 -35.58 6.27 0.64
CA SER A 433 -34.74 7.32 0.07
C SER A 433 -33.26 7.03 0.33
N ALA A 434 -32.36 7.50 -0.54
CA ALA A 434 -30.94 7.36 -0.26
C ALA A 434 -30.48 8.15 0.95
N ALA A 435 -31.13 9.29 1.22
CA ALA A 435 -30.93 10.04 2.44
C ALA A 435 -31.23 9.17 3.67
N THR A 436 -32.34 8.41 3.66
CA THR A 436 -32.68 7.46 4.74
C THR A 436 -31.59 6.41 4.94
N ARG A 437 -31.11 5.79 3.85
CA ARG A 437 -30.03 4.79 3.92
C ARG A 437 -28.74 5.38 4.48
N GLN A 438 -28.40 6.59 4.06
CA GLN A 438 -27.22 7.29 4.54
C GLN A 438 -27.37 7.67 6.02
N ILE A 439 -28.51 8.21 6.45
CA ILE A 439 -28.78 8.56 7.86
C ILE A 439 -28.67 7.31 8.75
N ALA A 440 -29.23 6.17 8.34
CA ALA A 440 -29.11 4.92 9.09
C ALA A 440 -27.63 4.51 9.28
N LEU A 441 -26.80 4.65 8.24
CA LEU A 441 -25.36 4.39 8.30
C LEU A 441 -24.60 5.42 9.16
N GLN A 442 -24.97 6.69 9.11
CA GLN A 442 -24.40 7.75 9.96
C GLN A 442 -24.63 7.44 11.44
N LYS A 443 -25.87 7.07 11.80
CA LYS A 443 -26.26 6.74 13.17
C LYS A 443 -25.57 5.47 13.67
N LEU A 444 -25.45 4.47 12.81
CA LEU A 444 -24.67 3.27 13.09
C LEU A 444 -23.20 3.58 13.37
N ALA A 445 -22.58 4.43 12.54
CA ALA A 445 -21.17 4.81 12.68
C ALA A 445 -20.92 5.63 13.96
N MET A 446 -21.85 6.52 14.32
CA MET A 446 -21.78 7.31 15.55
C MET A 446 -21.93 6.44 16.80
N ASP A 447 -22.87 5.49 16.79
CA ASP A 447 -23.07 4.54 17.91
C ASP A 447 -21.85 3.63 18.08
N ALA A 448 -21.28 3.13 16.99
CA ALA A 448 -20.04 2.33 17.01
C ALA A 448 -18.85 3.13 17.60
N HIS A 449 -18.74 4.41 17.26
CA HIS A 449 -17.72 5.30 17.83
C HIS A 449 -17.90 5.51 19.34
N ARG A 450 -19.11 5.82 19.80
CA ARG A 450 -19.41 6.01 21.23
C ARG A 450 -19.13 4.75 22.05
N LYS A 451 -19.36 3.58 21.48
CA LYS A 451 -19.06 2.28 22.09
C LYS A 451 -17.61 1.83 21.91
N LYS A 452 -16.78 2.63 21.23
CA LYS A 452 -15.38 2.34 20.90
C LYS A 452 -15.18 0.94 20.29
N THR A 453 -16.08 0.55 19.37
CA THR A 453 -16.06 -0.76 18.72
C THR A 453 -15.93 -0.68 17.21
N LEU A 454 -15.26 -1.68 16.64
CA LEU A 454 -15.23 -1.94 15.20
C LEU A 454 -16.17 -3.10 14.81
N GLN A 455 -16.52 -3.96 15.77
CA GLN A 455 -17.40 -5.11 15.60
C GLN A 455 -18.80 -4.76 16.13
N ILE A 456 -19.79 -4.71 15.25
CA ILE A 456 -21.15 -4.29 15.58
C ILE A 456 -22.10 -5.50 15.46
N PRO A 457 -22.74 -5.95 16.56
CA PRO A 457 -23.71 -7.03 16.53
C PRO A 457 -24.86 -6.80 15.53
N GLU A 458 -25.27 -7.85 14.82
CA GLU A 458 -26.40 -7.79 13.87
C GLU A 458 -27.68 -7.26 14.52
N THR A 459 -27.96 -7.71 15.75
CA THR A 459 -29.14 -7.31 16.51
C THR A 459 -29.15 -5.80 16.80
N GLN A 460 -27.99 -5.24 17.09
CA GLN A 460 -27.81 -3.81 17.31
C GLN A 460 -28.02 -3.02 16.01
N ILE A 461 -27.48 -3.50 14.88
CA ILE A 461 -27.68 -2.85 13.57
C ILE A 461 -29.17 -2.84 13.21
N LYS A 462 -29.84 -3.99 13.32
CA LYS A 462 -31.27 -4.10 13.04
C LYS A 462 -32.10 -3.21 13.97
N GLY A 463 -31.75 -3.14 15.25
CA GLY A 463 -32.38 -2.24 16.21
C GLY A 463 -32.27 -0.77 15.79
N LEU A 464 -31.07 -0.31 15.44
CA LEU A 464 -30.85 1.06 14.98
C LEU A 464 -31.55 1.35 13.66
N PHE A 465 -31.51 0.43 12.70
CA PHE A 465 -32.14 0.62 11.40
C PHE A 465 -33.68 0.67 11.50
N ALA A 466 -34.27 0.00 12.49
CA ALA A 466 -35.72 0.02 12.72
C ALA A 466 -36.28 1.43 12.97
N ASP A 467 -35.46 2.33 13.52
CA ASP A 467 -35.88 3.71 13.79
C ASP A 467 -35.95 4.58 12.52
N TYR A 468 -35.39 4.11 11.40
CA TYR A 468 -35.23 4.92 10.18
C TYR A 468 -35.94 4.35 8.94
N VAL A 469 -36.15 3.03 8.86
CA VAL A 469 -36.82 2.42 7.70
C VAL A 469 -38.35 2.53 7.81
N SER A 470 -39.03 2.68 6.67
CA SER A 470 -40.49 2.71 6.60
C SER A 470 -41.10 1.34 6.91
N SER A 471 -42.41 1.27 7.16
CA SER A 471 -43.12 -0.01 7.39
C SER A 471 -43.03 -0.99 6.22
N ASP A 472 -42.78 -0.49 5.00
CA ASP A 472 -42.70 -1.29 3.77
C ASP A 472 -41.30 -1.90 3.57
N SER A 473 -40.30 -1.46 4.34
CA SER A 473 -38.93 -1.99 4.35
C SER A 473 -38.56 -2.50 5.75
N ASN A 474 -37.97 -3.69 5.85
CA ASN A 474 -37.51 -4.21 7.14
C ASN A 474 -36.01 -3.87 7.34
N PRO A 475 -35.55 -3.60 8.58
CA PRO A 475 -34.13 -3.46 8.91
C PRO A 475 -33.21 -4.54 8.34
N THR A 476 -33.72 -5.77 8.23
CA THR A 476 -33.02 -6.90 7.63
C THR A 476 -32.78 -6.69 6.13
N ASN A 477 -33.77 -6.19 5.39
CA ASN A 477 -33.62 -5.90 3.95
C ASN A 477 -32.58 -4.81 3.71
N LEU A 478 -32.59 -3.76 4.55
CA LEU A 478 -31.60 -2.69 4.46
C LEU A 478 -30.18 -3.19 4.80
N LEU A 479 -30.03 -4.02 5.84
CA LEU A 479 -28.76 -4.64 6.18
C LEU A 479 -28.24 -5.54 5.07
N ASP A 480 -29.10 -6.40 4.51
CA ASP A 480 -28.73 -7.29 3.42
C ASP A 480 -28.35 -6.51 2.15
N PHE A 481 -29.06 -5.42 1.84
CA PHE A 481 -28.68 -4.50 0.77
C PHE A 481 -27.29 -3.88 1.01
N ILE A 482 -27.03 -3.37 2.22
CA ILE A 482 -25.74 -2.75 2.55
C ILE A 482 -24.60 -3.78 2.51
N ARG A 483 -24.88 -5.02 2.93
CA ARG A 483 -23.91 -6.12 2.95
C ARG A 483 -23.59 -6.64 1.55
N TYR A 484 -24.61 -7.03 0.79
CA TYR A 484 -24.44 -7.80 -0.44
C TYR A 484 -24.36 -6.91 -1.69
N ARG A 485 -24.91 -5.69 -1.65
CA ARG A 485 -24.93 -4.79 -2.80
C ARG A 485 -24.04 -3.57 -2.65
N SER A 486 -24.10 -2.85 -1.52
CA SER A 486 -23.24 -1.66 -1.37
C SER A 486 -21.82 -2.00 -0.93
N GLY A 487 -21.62 -3.09 -0.17
CA GLY A 487 -20.30 -3.52 0.32
C GLY A 487 -19.70 -2.60 1.40
N ILE A 488 -20.50 -1.66 1.96
CA ILE A 488 -20.04 -0.73 3.00
C ILE A 488 -19.78 -1.46 4.31
N LEU A 489 -20.59 -2.48 4.62
CA LEU A 489 -20.41 -3.36 5.77
C LEU A 489 -20.01 -4.75 5.29
N ARG A 490 -19.14 -5.41 6.06
CA ARG A 490 -18.78 -6.80 5.85
C ARG A 490 -19.03 -7.64 7.10
N PRO A 491 -19.20 -8.97 6.96
CA PRO A 491 -19.25 -9.86 8.11
C PRO A 491 -17.97 -9.76 8.94
N GLY A 492 -18.14 -9.63 10.25
CA GLY A 492 -17.08 -9.65 11.25
C GLY A 492 -17.00 -10.98 11.99
N GLN A 493 -16.54 -10.95 13.23
CA GLN A 493 -16.42 -12.14 14.09
C GLN A 493 -17.78 -12.58 14.64
N GLY A 494 -18.23 -13.78 14.27
CA GLY A 494 -19.53 -14.31 14.71
C GLY A 494 -20.69 -13.62 14.02
N ASN A 495 -21.70 -13.20 14.79
CA ASN A 495 -22.89 -12.51 14.25
C ASN A 495 -22.75 -10.97 14.32
N THR A 496 -21.57 -10.47 13.97
CA THR A 496 -21.24 -9.04 13.94
C THR A 496 -20.90 -8.60 12.51
N PHE A 497 -20.88 -7.29 12.33
CA PHE A 497 -20.45 -6.63 11.11
C PHE A 497 -19.45 -5.53 11.43
N GLU A 498 -18.60 -5.22 10.47
CA GLU A 498 -17.68 -4.09 10.54
C GLU A 498 -17.76 -3.26 9.27
N PHE A 499 -17.48 -1.97 9.39
CA PHE A 499 -17.29 -1.12 8.21
C PHE A 499 -16.11 -1.65 7.41
N TYR A 500 -16.24 -1.63 6.09
CA TYR A 500 -15.21 -2.12 5.17
C TYR A 500 -13.84 -1.49 5.47
N HIS A 501 -13.85 -0.20 5.80
CA HIS A 501 -12.68 0.53 6.27
C HIS A 501 -13.07 1.50 7.39
N ARG A 502 -12.23 1.64 8.43
CA ARG A 502 -12.45 2.54 9.57
C ARG A 502 -12.74 3.98 9.11
N SER A 503 -12.08 4.46 8.06
CA SER A 503 -12.34 5.82 7.56
C SER A 503 -13.76 6.06 7.04
N PHE A 504 -14.47 5.02 6.56
CA PHE A 504 -15.89 5.16 6.22
C PHE A 504 -16.74 5.34 7.48
N GLN A 505 -16.42 4.59 8.54
CA GLN A 505 -17.03 4.78 9.86
C GLN A 505 -16.74 6.19 10.39
N ASP A 506 -15.48 6.64 10.35
CA ASP A 506 -15.08 7.96 10.83
C ASP A 506 -15.80 9.09 10.04
N TYR A 507 -15.90 8.94 8.72
CA TYR A 507 -16.58 9.90 7.84
C TYR A 507 -18.09 9.98 8.13
N LEU A 508 -18.75 8.83 8.26
CA LEU A 508 -20.18 8.77 8.55
C LEU A 508 -20.51 9.32 9.94
N ALA A 509 -19.66 9.07 10.94
CA ALA A 509 -19.77 9.69 12.25
C ALA A 509 -19.53 11.21 12.19
N ALA A 510 -18.56 11.66 11.39
CA ALA A 510 -18.31 13.08 11.18
C ALA A 510 -19.52 13.79 10.56
N LEU A 511 -20.18 13.17 9.58
CA LEU A 511 -21.42 13.70 9.00
C LEU A 511 -22.52 13.83 10.06
N ASP A 512 -22.73 12.80 10.88
CA ASP A 512 -23.74 12.82 11.95
C ASP A 512 -23.55 13.99 12.93
N ILE A 513 -22.29 14.30 13.26
CA ILE A 513 -21.94 15.45 14.10
C ILE A 513 -22.23 16.74 13.35
N THR A 514 -21.86 16.85 12.06
CA THR A 514 -22.00 18.10 11.29
C THR A 514 -23.43 18.57 11.11
N GLU A 515 -24.41 17.67 11.19
CA GLU A 515 -25.84 17.93 11.09
C GLU A 515 -26.44 18.49 12.40
N GLN A 516 -25.72 18.40 13.53
CA GLN A 516 -26.17 18.92 14.81
C GLN A 516 -26.02 20.46 14.89
N PRO A 517 -26.96 21.20 15.51
CA PRO A 517 -26.86 22.66 15.61
C PRO A 517 -25.62 23.14 16.38
N ASP A 518 -25.22 22.40 17.42
CA ASP A 518 -24.10 22.66 18.32
C ASP A 518 -22.86 21.80 18.00
N TRP A 519 -22.71 21.40 16.74
CA TRP A 519 -21.66 20.46 16.29
C TRP A 519 -20.23 20.84 16.73
N GLN A 520 -19.91 22.14 16.82
CA GLN A 520 -18.60 22.61 17.28
C GLN A 520 -18.36 22.23 18.74
N ASP A 521 -19.39 22.39 19.58
CA ASP A 521 -19.31 22.11 21.02
C ASP A 521 -19.38 20.60 21.28
N VAL A 522 -20.11 19.85 20.46
CA VAL A 522 -20.08 18.39 20.45
C VAL A 522 -18.68 17.88 20.12
N MET A 523 -18.05 18.36 19.05
CA MET A 523 -16.70 17.95 18.67
C MET A 523 -15.67 18.33 19.74
N ASN A 524 -15.78 19.54 20.31
CA ASN A 524 -14.95 19.99 21.42
C ASN A 524 -15.05 19.06 22.63
N ARG A 525 -16.26 18.64 22.99
CA ARG A 525 -16.51 17.71 24.10
C ARG A 525 -15.86 16.35 23.85
N LEU A 526 -16.10 15.76 22.67
CA LEU A 526 -15.58 14.45 22.30
C LEU A 526 -14.03 14.41 22.33
N LEU A 527 -13.36 15.44 21.80
CA LEU A 527 -11.89 15.48 21.82
C LEU A 527 -11.32 15.69 23.23
N ARG A 528 -11.94 16.55 24.05
CA ARG A 528 -11.44 16.90 25.39
C ARG A 528 -11.77 15.84 26.44
N GLU A 529 -12.92 15.20 26.35
CA GLU A 529 -13.40 14.25 27.37
C GLU A 529 -13.09 12.79 27.00
N GLU A 530 -13.10 12.43 25.71
CA GLU A 530 -12.94 11.04 25.27
C GLU A 530 -11.61 10.74 24.54
N GLY A 531 -10.84 11.77 24.22
CA GLY A 531 -9.46 11.70 23.71
C GLY A 531 -9.31 11.66 22.17
N GLN A 532 -8.18 12.16 21.68
CA GLN A 532 -7.89 12.23 20.23
C GLN A 532 -7.62 10.89 19.56
N ASP A 533 -7.13 9.88 20.30
CA ASP A 533 -6.70 8.60 19.69
C ASP A 533 -7.87 7.88 19.01
N TRP A 534 -9.08 8.12 19.52
CA TRP A 534 -10.30 7.60 18.95
C TRP A 534 -10.99 8.60 18.01
N TRP A 535 -11.11 9.87 18.42
CA TRP A 535 -11.92 10.89 17.72
C TRP A 535 -11.15 11.76 16.72
N GLY A 536 -9.81 11.66 16.65
CA GLY A 536 -8.98 12.48 15.77
C GLY A 536 -9.27 12.25 14.28
N GLY A 537 -9.55 11.00 13.88
CA GLY A 537 -9.97 10.67 12.50
C GLY A 537 -11.30 11.33 12.12
N VAL A 538 -12.27 11.30 13.04
CA VAL A 538 -13.57 11.95 12.89
C VAL A 538 -13.40 13.47 12.77
N PHE A 539 -12.55 14.08 13.61
CA PHE A 539 -12.26 15.52 13.53
C PHE A 539 -11.71 15.94 12.17
N LEU A 540 -10.71 15.23 11.64
CA LEU A 540 -10.12 15.53 10.32
C LEU A 540 -11.17 15.47 9.21
N LEU A 541 -12.02 14.44 9.22
CA LEU A 541 -13.08 14.26 8.22
C LEU A 541 -14.23 15.24 8.39
N LEU A 542 -14.52 15.67 9.62
CA LEU A 542 -15.50 16.70 9.92
C LEU A 542 -15.06 18.05 9.34
N VAL A 543 -13.81 18.45 9.60
CA VAL A 543 -13.24 19.68 9.02
C VAL A 543 -13.29 19.61 7.50
N SER A 544 -12.87 18.47 6.92
CA SER A 544 -12.95 18.24 5.48
C SER A 544 -14.39 18.34 4.95
N ALA A 545 -15.39 17.81 5.66
CA ALA A 545 -16.79 17.85 5.26
C ALA A 545 -17.36 19.27 5.29
N LYS A 546 -17.02 20.08 6.31
CA LYS A 546 -17.43 21.48 6.38
C LYS A 546 -16.80 22.33 5.27
N VAL A 547 -15.52 22.12 4.96
CA VAL A 547 -14.83 22.79 3.84
C VAL A 547 -15.48 22.44 2.50
N ALA A 548 -15.83 21.17 2.30
CA ALA A 548 -16.52 20.68 1.10
C ALA A 548 -17.99 21.13 0.99
N GLY A 549 -18.68 21.26 2.12
CA GLY A 549 -20.10 21.63 2.23
C GLY A 549 -20.38 23.14 2.20
N ASN A 550 -19.44 23.96 1.73
CA ASN A 550 -19.52 25.43 1.69
C ASN A 550 -19.58 26.15 3.06
N SER A 551 -19.08 25.51 4.12
CA SER A 551 -18.97 26.09 5.48
C SER A 551 -17.48 26.29 5.85
N LYS A 552 -16.70 26.82 4.89
CA LYS A 552 -15.27 27.13 5.06
C LYS A 552 -14.98 28.05 6.25
N PRO A 553 -15.75 29.14 6.49
CA PRO A 553 -15.51 30.01 7.65
C PRO A 553 -15.64 29.25 8.98
N ASP A 554 -16.65 28.40 9.13
CA ASP A 554 -16.88 27.69 10.38
C ASP A 554 -15.83 26.59 10.62
N ALA A 555 -15.33 25.96 9.55
CA ALA A 555 -14.21 25.03 9.63
C ALA A 555 -12.94 25.73 10.12
N VAL A 556 -12.63 26.91 9.57
CA VAL A 556 -11.47 27.72 10.00
C VAL A 556 -11.65 28.19 11.44
N ALA A 557 -12.85 28.65 11.82
CA ALA A 557 -13.17 29.06 13.19
C ALA A 557 -13.00 27.91 14.18
N LEU A 558 -13.41 26.68 13.82
CA LEU A 558 -13.17 25.49 14.64
C LEU A 558 -11.66 25.26 14.82
N LEU A 559 -10.88 25.27 13.74
CA LEU A 559 -9.43 25.04 13.80
C LEU A 559 -8.73 26.06 14.71
N LEU A 560 -9.11 27.33 14.62
CA LEU A 560 -8.59 28.40 15.47
C LEU A 560 -8.85 28.16 16.97
N ARG A 561 -9.94 27.47 17.35
CA ARG A 561 -10.20 27.10 18.76
C ARG A 561 -9.14 26.15 19.35
N TYR A 562 -8.40 25.44 18.50
CA TYR A 562 -7.36 24.48 18.89
C TYR A 562 -5.93 25.02 18.70
N VAL A 563 -5.80 26.24 18.18
CA VAL A 563 -4.51 26.93 18.03
C VAL A 563 -4.49 28.07 19.05
N PRO A 564 -3.69 27.97 20.12
CA PRO A 564 -3.67 29.00 21.15
C PRO A 564 -3.06 30.30 20.59
N GLU A 565 -3.55 31.46 21.01
CA GLU A 565 -2.97 32.75 20.59
C GLU A 565 -1.52 32.94 21.11
N THR A 566 -1.21 32.33 22.26
CA THR A 566 0.11 32.34 22.88
C THR A 566 0.54 30.93 23.22
N LEU A 567 1.80 30.61 22.95
CA LEU A 567 2.34 29.30 23.29
C LEU A 567 2.77 29.29 24.76
N ASP A 568 2.19 28.37 25.53
CA ASP A 568 2.62 28.08 26.88
C ASP A 568 3.49 26.82 26.84
N TYR A 569 4.77 26.95 27.16
CA TYR A 569 5.74 25.86 27.10
C TYR A 569 5.71 24.93 28.32
N ALA A 570 4.77 25.11 29.24
CA ALA A 570 4.62 24.23 30.40
C ALA A 570 4.46 22.76 29.95
N ALA A 571 5.44 21.92 30.31
CA ALA A 571 5.52 20.52 29.91
C ALA A 571 4.41 19.64 30.52
N ASP A 572 3.62 20.18 31.46
CA ASP A 572 2.54 19.48 32.17
C ASP A 572 1.21 19.42 31.39
N GLN A 573 1.14 19.99 30.18
CA GLN A 573 -0.09 20.04 29.38
C GLN A 573 0.07 19.36 28.00
N PRO A 574 0.30 18.04 27.96
CA PRO A 574 0.52 17.29 26.70
C PRO A 574 -0.65 17.39 25.72
N GLU A 575 -1.88 17.55 26.22
CA GLU A 575 -3.09 17.67 25.40
C GLU A 575 -3.11 18.91 24.51
N LYS A 576 -2.51 20.03 24.95
CA LYS A 576 -2.42 21.25 24.15
C LYS A 576 -1.61 21.02 22.86
N TRP A 577 -0.52 20.26 22.95
CA TRP A 577 0.32 19.92 21.80
C TRP A 577 -0.40 19.02 20.82
N GLN A 578 -1.15 18.04 21.34
CA GLN A 578 -1.96 17.14 20.53
C GLN A 578 -3.01 17.90 19.72
N TRP A 579 -3.70 18.86 20.33
CA TRP A 579 -4.67 19.71 19.64
C TRP A 579 -4.04 20.59 18.56
N LEU A 580 -2.90 21.22 18.85
CA LEU A 580 -2.13 21.99 17.86
C LEU A 580 -1.75 21.12 16.66
N PHE A 581 -1.25 19.91 16.91
CA PHE A 581 -0.85 18.98 15.85
C PHE A 581 -2.05 18.48 15.04
N LEU A 582 -3.19 18.25 15.69
CA LEU A 582 -4.42 17.86 15.00
C LEU A 582 -4.95 18.98 14.11
N ALA A 583 -4.92 20.23 14.59
CA ALA A 583 -5.28 21.40 13.79
C ALA A 583 -4.31 21.62 12.61
N ALA A 584 -3.01 21.41 12.82
CA ALA A 584 -2.01 21.45 11.75
C ALA A 584 -2.27 20.40 10.67
N ARG A 585 -2.51 19.14 11.06
CA ARG A 585 -2.85 18.04 10.13
C ARG A 585 -4.11 18.35 9.33
N ALA A 586 -5.16 18.83 9.99
CA ALA A 586 -6.39 19.24 9.32
C ALA A 586 -6.13 20.35 8.31
N THR A 587 -5.34 21.37 8.69
CA THR A 587 -4.99 22.49 7.80
C THR A 587 -4.16 22.02 6.59
N ILE A 588 -3.19 21.13 6.79
CA ILE A 588 -2.39 20.51 5.72
C ILE A 588 -3.31 19.79 4.72
N GLU A 589 -4.24 18.96 5.21
CA GLU A 589 -5.18 18.22 4.35
C GLU A 589 -6.08 19.16 3.52
N GLN A 590 -6.38 20.37 4.01
CA GLN A 590 -7.25 21.32 3.34
C GLN A 590 -6.51 22.38 2.49
N GLN A 591 -5.17 22.32 2.37
CA GLN A 591 -4.40 23.30 1.59
C GLN A 591 -4.89 23.47 0.15
N LYS A 592 -5.15 22.35 -0.57
CA LYS A 592 -5.66 22.39 -1.95
C LYS A 592 -7.10 22.94 -2.03
N PRO A 593 -8.10 22.43 -1.28
CA PRO A 593 -9.46 22.99 -1.25
C PRO A 593 -9.56 24.47 -0.85
N LEU A 594 -8.58 24.96 -0.07
CA LEU A 594 -8.52 26.33 0.43
C LEU A 594 -7.48 27.20 -0.29
N ALA A 595 -6.84 26.70 -1.37
CA ALA A 595 -5.76 27.43 -2.05
C ALA A 595 -6.18 28.82 -2.56
N ASN A 596 -7.44 28.97 -3.00
CA ASN A 596 -8.03 30.22 -3.47
C ASN A 596 -8.97 30.88 -2.44
N TYR A 597 -8.92 30.43 -1.17
CA TYR A 597 -9.79 30.94 -0.12
C TYR A 597 -9.18 32.15 0.57
N SER A 598 -9.58 33.34 0.13
CA SER A 598 -9.13 34.62 0.69
C SER A 598 -9.95 35.00 1.93
N ASN A 599 -9.55 34.49 3.10
CA ASN A 599 -10.12 34.89 4.39
C ASN A 599 -8.97 35.24 5.37
N PRO A 600 -9.00 36.41 6.03
CA PRO A 600 -8.01 36.79 7.04
C PRO A 600 -7.79 35.72 8.12
N GLN A 601 -8.87 35.11 8.62
CA GLN A 601 -8.79 34.07 9.65
C GLN A 601 -8.02 32.82 9.19
N TYR A 602 -8.07 32.50 7.89
CA TYR A 602 -7.32 31.37 7.36
C TYR A 602 -5.83 31.70 7.25
N ALA A 603 -5.49 32.94 6.89
CA ALA A 603 -4.12 33.42 6.93
C ALA A 603 -3.59 33.46 8.37
N ASP A 604 -4.40 33.94 9.33
CA ASP A 604 -4.06 33.93 10.76
C ASP A 604 -3.83 32.51 11.26
N LEU A 605 -4.69 31.56 10.91
CA LEU A 605 -4.53 30.14 11.24
C LEU A 605 -3.19 29.60 10.74
N GLN A 606 -2.87 29.81 9.45
CA GLN A 606 -1.60 29.34 8.88
C GLN A 606 -0.41 30.01 9.56
N ASN A 607 -0.49 31.31 9.84
CA ASN A 607 0.57 32.07 10.50
C ASN A 607 0.80 31.57 11.93
N TRP A 608 -0.27 31.38 12.73
CA TRP A 608 -0.18 30.89 14.10
C TRP A 608 0.36 29.47 14.14
N LEU A 609 -0.20 28.55 13.35
CA LEU A 609 0.32 27.18 13.26
C LEU A 609 1.80 27.15 12.93
N THR A 610 2.21 27.89 11.90
CA THR A 610 3.60 27.96 11.47
C THR A 610 4.49 28.56 12.54
N CYS A 611 4.05 29.66 13.19
CA CYS A 611 4.77 30.31 14.28
C CYS A 611 4.99 29.36 15.46
N HIS A 612 3.93 28.67 15.90
CA HIS A 612 3.96 27.77 17.04
C HIS A 612 4.79 26.52 16.78
N LEU A 613 4.61 25.87 15.63
CA LEU A 613 5.40 24.70 15.26
C LEU A 613 6.88 25.05 15.09
N ARG A 614 7.18 26.22 14.51
CA ARG A 614 8.55 26.74 14.45
C ARG A 614 9.13 26.93 15.85
N ALA A 615 8.39 27.55 16.77
CA ALA A 615 8.86 27.81 18.11
C ALA A 615 9.14 26.51 18.88
N LEU A 616 8.33 25.47 18.68
CA LEU A 616 8.56 24.12 19.22
C LEU A 616 9.84 23.47 18.67
N VAL A 617 10.16 23.69 17.40
CA VAL A 617 11.40 23.18 16.78
C VAL A 617 12.61 23.95 17.31
N GLU A 618 12.57 25.28 17.27
CA GLU A 618 13.71 26.14 17.59
C GLU A 618 14.00 26.24 19.10
N GLN A 619 12.97 26.23 19.94
CA GLN A 619 13.07 26.53 21.38
C GLN A 619 12.59 25.39 22.27
N GLY A 620 11.96 24.35 21.71
CA GLY A 620 11.34 23.29 22.52
C GLY A 620 12.32 22.55 23.44
N HIS A 621 13.61 22.52 23.09
CA HIS A 621 14.65 21.96 23.95
C HIS A 621 14.90 22.78 25.22
N ASP A 622 14.82 24.11 25.15
CA ASP A 622 15.04 25.00 26.29
C ASP A 622 13.99 24.80 27.39
N TYR A 623 12.81 24.31 27.01
CA TYR A 623 11.69 24.04 27.90
C TYR A 623 11.53 22.56 28.28
N GLY A 624 12.49 21.70 27.89
CA GLY A 624 12.46 20.27 28.23
C GLY A 624 11.33 19.49 27.55
N LEU A 625 10.85 19.93 26.38
CA LEU A 625 9.81 19.20 25.66
C LEU A 625 10.35 17.87 25.11
N PRO A 626 9.59 16.77 25.24
CA PRO A 626 9.98 15.47 24.70
C PRO A 626 10.36 15.52 23.21
N ILE A 627 11.48 14.88 22.86
CA ILE A 627 12.01 14.85 21.48
C ILE A 627 10.95 14.41 20.46
N LYS A 628 10.13 13.39 20.79
CA LYS A 628 9.07 12.89 19.89
C LYS A 628 8.04 13.98 19.52
N LEU A 629 7.69 14.87 20.46
CA LEU A 629 6.78 15.98 20.18
C LEU A 629 7.45 17.04 19.31
N ARG A 630 8.71 17.36 19.59
CA ARG A 630 9.49 18.32 18.78
C ARG A 630 9.68 17.80 17.35
N ALA A 631 9.96 16.51 17.18
CA ALA A 631 10.11 15.86 15.88
C ALA A 631 8.79 15.88 15.09
N GLU A 632 7.66 15.62 15.74
CA GLU A 632 6.34 15.74 15.10
C GLU A 632 6.03 17.20 14.70
N ALA A 633 6.38 18.17 15.55
CA ALA A 633 6.24 19.59 15.20
C ALA A 633 7.07 19.96 13.97
N GLY A 634 8.32 19.46 13.89
CA GLY A 634 9.21 19.64 12.74
C GLY A 634 8.61 19.06 11.45
N ARG A 635 8.08 17.84 11.52
CA ARG A 635 7.42 17.18 10.37
C ARG A 635 6.23 17.99 9.86
N LEU A 636 5.37 18.47 10.76
CA LEU A 636 4.19 19.26 10.43
C LEU A 636 4.56 20.65 9.88
N LEU A 637 5.60 21.27 10.43
CA LEU A 637 6.14 22.54 9.92
C LEU A 637 6.63 22.42 8.48
N GLY A 638 7.32 21.32 8.15
CA GLY A 638 7.77 21.03 6.79
C GLY A 638 6.60 20.95 5.79
N GLU A 639 5.51 20.29 6.18
CA GLU A 639 4.30 20.09 5.34
C GLU A 639 3.44 21.36 5.21
N LEU A 640 3.39 22.21 6.23
CA LEU A 640 2.74 23.53 6.15
C LEU A 640 3.56 24.54 5.33
N GLY A 641 4.87 24.33 5.25
CA GLY A 641 5.81 25.22 4.60
C GLY A 641 6.70 25.91 5.62
N ASP A 642 7.88 25.35 5.84
CA ASP A 642 8.84 25.84 6.82
C ASP A 642 9.31 27.27 6.45
N PRO A 643 9.11 28.28 7.31
CA PRO A 643 9.51 29.65 7.04
C PRO A 643 10.96 29.91 7.45
N ARG A 644 11.64 28.95 8.10
CA ARG A 644 12.98 29.17 8.64
C ARG A 644 13.95 29.45 7.49
N PRO A 645 14.80 30.48 7.61
CA PRO A 645 15.81 30.78 6.59
C PRO A 645 16.71 29.59 6.34
N GLY A 646 16.95 29.26 5.07
CA GLY A 646 17.88 28.19 4.71
C GLY A 646 17.29 26.78 4.67
N VAL A 647 15.97 26.62 4.81
CA VAL A 647 15.30 25.31 4.83
C VAL A 647 14.52 25.00 3.55
N GLY A 648 13.96 26.01 2.89
CA GLY A 648 13.13 25.87 1.69
C GLY A 648 13.72 26.55 0.44
N CYS A 649 12.85 27.03 -0.45
CA CYS A 649 13.25 27.86 -1.60
C CYS A 649 13.34 29.35 -1.25
N ILE A 650 14.02 30.12 -2.10
CA ILE A 650 14.04 31.59 -2.02
C ILE A 650 12.63 32.10 -2.28
N LYS A 651 12.12 32.93 -1.37
CA LYS A 651 10.80 33.56 -1.45
C LYS A 651 10.93 35.07 -1.73
N ASP A 652 9.90 35.64 -2.33
CA ASP A 652 9.74 37.09 -2.49
C ASP A 652 9.14 37.75 -1.22
N GLU A 653 8.95 39.07 -1.26
CA GLU A 653 8.36 39.86 -0.16
C GLU A 653 6.94 39.42 0.21
N THR A 654 6.25 38.71 -0.69
CA THR A 654 4.89 38.18 -0.48
C THR A 654 4.90 36.74 0.05
N GLY A 655 6.09 36.14 0.26
CA GLY A 655 6.25 34.77 0.73
C GLY A 655 6.10 33.70 -0.36
N LYS A 656 5.96 34.08 -1.63
CA LYS A 656 5.87 33.15 -2.75
C LYS A 656 7.26 32.76 -3.27
N PRO A 657 7.45 31.57 -3.86
CA PRO A 657 8.72 31.20 -4.46
C PRO A 657 9.16 32.19 -5.55
N ARG A 658 10.34 32.77 -5.39
CA ARG A 658 10.94 33.65 -6.39
C ARG A 658 11.50 32.82 -7.53
N LEU A 659 11.15 33.18 -8.76
CA LEU A 659 11.64 32.53 -9.97
C LEU A 659 12.86 33.26 -10.54
N PHE A 660 13.90 32.50 -10.88
CA PHE A 660 15.11 32.94 -11.55
C PHE A 660 15.14 32.26 -12.91
N ASN A 661 14.97 33.03 -14.00
CA ASN A 661 14.84 32.50 -15.36
C ASN A 661 13.77 31.39 -15.47
N GLY A 662 12.65 31.53 -14.76
CA GLY A 662 11.54 30.57 -14.76
C GLY A 662 11.72 29.37 -13.82
N VAL A 663 12.80 29.31 -13.04
CA VAL A 663 13.13 28.19 -12.14
C VAL A 663 13.20 28.66 -10.68
N LYS A 664 12.78 27.81 -9.73
CA LYS A 664 12.93 28.08 -8.29
C LYS A 664 14.37 27.73 -7.85
N LEU A 665 14.95 28.55 -6.98
CA LEU A 665 16.26 28.26 -6.36
C LEU A 665 16.12 27.99 -4.86
N PRO A 666 16.98 27.13 -4.29
CA PRO A 666 16.99 26.86 -2.86
C PRO A 666 17.47 28.09 -2.09
N GLY A 667 16.82 28.38 -0.96
CA GLY A 667 17.33 29.36 0.00
C GLY A 667 18.39 28.68 0.84
N ILE A 668 19.62 29.20 0.82
CA ILE A 668 20.76 28.67 1.59
C ILE A 668 21.24 29.77 2.54
N VAL A 669 21.41 29.44 3.82
CA VAL A 669 22.07 30.31 4.79
C VAL A 669 23.51 29.84 4.96
N TRP A 670 24.43 30.77 4.75
CA TRP A 670 25.86 30.53 4.78
C TRP A 670 26.47 31.04 6.09
N GLU A 671 27.08 30.14 6.84
CA GLU A 671 27.84 30.42 8.05
C GLU A 671 29.32 30.61 7.70
N SER A 672 29.95 31.69 8.17
CA SER A 672 31.34 32.02 7.83
C SER A 672 32.31 31.41 8.83
N ILE A 673 33.08 30.41 8.40
CA ILE A 673 34.09 29.74 9.23
C ILE A 673 35.43 30.46 9.04
N PRO A 674 36.05 30.98 10.12
CA PRO A 674 37.30 31.72 10.01
C PRO A 674 38.47 30.78 9.69
N ALA A 675 39.46 31.29 8.95
CA ALA A 675 40.71 30.58 8.75
C ALA A 675 41.37 30.30 10.11
N GLY A 676 42.02 29.15 10.23
CA GLY A 676 42.67 28.75 11.47
C GLY A 676 43.41 27.44 11.35
N GLU A 677 43.99 27.02 12.46
CA GLU A 677 44.58 25.69 12.62
C GLU A 677 43.78 24.93 13.68
N PHE A 678 43.60 23.64 13.45
CA PHE A 678 42.94 22.76 14.41
C PHE A 678 43.59 21.39 14.45
N ARG A 679 43.31 20.67 15.52
CA ARG A 679 43.77 19.30 15.72
C ARG A 679 42.75 18.33 15.13
N MET A 680 43.03 17.85 13.92
CA MET A 680 42.22 16.89 13.19
C MET A 680 42.49 15.47 13.68
N GLY A 681 41.46 14.64 13.81
CA GLY A 681 41.54 13.29 14.34
C GLY A 681 41.63 13.22 15.87
N THR A 682 41.93 12.03 16.41
CA THR A 682 42.06 11.81 17.87
C THR A 682 43.23 10.89 18.16
N ASP A 683 43.89 11.10 19.30
CA ASP A 683 44.86 10.14 19.87
C ASP A 683 44.24 9.31 21.00
N GLY A 684 42.98 9.58 21.35
CA GLY A 684 42.28 8.89 22.43
C GLY A 684 42.01 7.42 22.11
N ASP A 685 41.92 6.60 23.16
CA ASP A 685 41.70 5.14 23.04
C ASP A 685 40.38 4.82 22.33
N GLU A 686 39.40 5.73 22.37
CA GLU A 686 38.11 5.61 21.70
C GLU A 686 38.17 5.72 20.16
N GLY A 687 39.24 6.31 19.62
CA GLY A 687 39.38 6.54 18.18
C GLY A 687 39.73 5.29 17.39
N TYR A 688 39.08 5.10 16.24
CA TYR A 688 39.43 4.07 15.28
C TYR A 688 40.82 4.32 14.66
N ALA A 689 41.40 3.30 14.04
CA ALA A 689 42.78 3.34 13.54
C ALA A 689 42.99 4.41 12.45
N ASP A 690 41.96 4.71 11.69
CA ASP A 690 41.90 5.70 10.60
C ASP A 690 41.60 7.13 11.09
N GLU A 691 41.22 7.30 12.36
CA GLU A 691 41.13 8.60 13.04
C GLU A 691 42.47 9.05 13.64
N LYS A 692 43.48 8.18 13.62
CA LYS A 692 44.79 8.34 14.27
C LYS A 692 45.94 8.52 13.28
N PRO A 693 46.98 9.29 13.63
CA PRO A 693 47.11 10.11 14.84
C PRO A 693 46.39 11.46 14.69
N ALA A 694 46.13 12.11 15.82
CA ALA A 694 45.72 13.50 15.80
C ALA A 694 46.88 14.39 15.30
N HIS A 695 46.60 15.31 14.39
CA HIS A 695 47.61 16.16 13.75
C HIS A 695 47.04 17.56 13.45
N THR A 696 47.92 18.54 13.30
CA THR A 696 47.53 19.93 13.04
C THR A 696 47.30 20.13 11.55
N VAL A 697 46.14 20.70 11.19
CA VAL A 697 45.77 21.02 9.82
C VAL A 697 45.41 22.51 9.71
N PRO A 698 46.02 23.27 8.79
CA PRO A 698 45.58 24.61 8.45
C PRO A 698 44.33 24.55 7.57
N VAL A 699 43.33 25.37 7.88
CA VAL A 699 42.09 25.47 7.11
C VAL A 699 41.87 26.94 6.73
N HIS A 700 41.64 27.21 5.46
CA HIS A 700 41.34 28.54 4.96
C HIS A 700 39.94 29.00 5.43
N ALA A 701 39.64 30.30 5.29
CA ALA A 701 38.29 30.78 5.56
C ALA A 701 37.35 30.30 4.45
N PHE A 702 36.17 29.79 4.83
CA PHE A 702 35.14 29.34 3.89
C PHE A 702 33.76 29.59 4.48
N LYS A 703 32.74 29.52 3.64
CA LYS A 703 31.35 29.50 4.10
C LYS A 703 30.81 28.08 4.03
N ILE A 704 30.04 27.67 5.03
CA ILE A 704 29.36 26.38 5.04
C ILE A 704 27.86 26.59 5.24
N SER A 705 27.05 25.78 4.58
CA SER A 705 25.59 25.81 4.77
C SER A 705 25.24 25.47 6.22
N ARG A 706 24.30 26.24 6.79
CA ARG A 706 23.81 26.09 8.17
C ARG A 706 23.27 24.69 8.48
N TYR A 707 22.53 24.12 7.53
CA TYR A 707 21.87 22.83 7.62
C TYR A 707 22.40 21.89 6.52
N PRO A 708 22.25 20.57 6.67
CA PRO A 708 22.26 19.65 5.53
C PRO A 708 21.24 20.09 4.48
N VAL A 709 21.49 19.76 3.20
CA VAL A 709 20.53 20.09 2.12
C VAL A 709 19.22 19.36 2.39
N THR A 710 18.11 20.10 2.37
CA THR A 710 16.78 19.56 2.65
C THR A 710 16.11 19.01 1.40
N ASN A 711 15.07 18.19 1.60
CA ASN A 711 14.22 17.74 0.50
C ASN A 711 13.59 18.91 -0.28
N ALA A 712 13.14 19.98 0.38
CA ALA A 712 12.58 21.16 -0.29
C ALA A 712 13.61 21.90 -1.15
N GLN A 713 14.86 21.97 -0.71
CA GLN A 713 15.95 22.54 -1.49
C GLN A 713 16.31 21.65 -2.68
N PHE A 714 16.41 20.34 -2.45
CA PHE A 714 16.70 19.37 -3.51
C PHE A 714 15.56 19.27 -4.54
N ALA A 715 14.31 19.45 -4.12
CA ALA A 715 13.15 19.48 -5.01
C ALA A 715 13.27 20.60 -6.06
N CYS A 716 13.89 21.73 -5.73
CA CYS A 716 14.15 22.80 -6.71
C CYS A 716 15.03 22.30 -7.88
N PHE A 717 16.03 21.46 -7.60
CA PHE A 717 16.87 20.85 -8.64
C PHE A 717 16.11 19.83 -9.48
N VAL A 718 15.30 18.98 -8.85
CA VAL A 718 14.47 17.99 -9.55
C VAL A 718 13.45 18.69 -10.47
N GLU A 719 12.74 19.71 -9.95
CA GLU A 719 11.77 20.52 -10.70
C GLU A 719 12.43 21.27 -11.87
N ALA A 720 13.67 21.74 -11.70
CA ALA A 720 14.47 22.39 -12.74
C ALA A 720 14.91 21.44 -13.88
N GLY A 721 14.60 20.14 -13.79
CA GLY A 721 15.04 19.14 -14.75
C GLY A 721 16.46 18.62 -14.49
N GLY A 722 16.95 18.71 -13.25
CA GLY A 722 18.31 18.28 -12.88
C GLY A 722 18.66 16.83 -13.25
N TYR A 723 17.67 15.93 -13.26
CA TYR A 723 17.83 14.53 -13.70
C TYR A 723 17.55 14.30 -15.19
N LYS A 724 17.19 15.36 -15.93
CA LYS A 724 16.87 15.31 -17.36
C LYS A 724 17.94 15.99 -18.22
N ASP A 725 18.71 16.90 -17.62
CA ASP A 725 19.73 17.69 -18.30
C ASP A 725 21.12 17.12 -18.04
N GLU A 726 21.75 16.63 -19.11
CA GLU A 726 23.07 15.96 -19.08
C GLU A 726 24.19 16.87 -18.59
N ARG A 727 24.07 18.20 -18.75
CA ARG A 727 25.17 19.14 -18.46
C ARG A 727 25.67 19.13 -17.01
N TRP A 728 24.81 18.70 -16.07
CA TRP A 728 25.18 18.58 -14.65
C TRP A 728 25.92 17.30 -14.29
N TRP A 729 25.93 16.33 -15.21
CA TRP A 729 26.47 15.00 -15.00
C TRP A 729 27.78 14.75 -15.75
N LEU A 730 28.20 15.69 -16.61
CA LEU A 730 29.37 15.54 -17.48
C LEU A 730 30.65 15.19 -16.72
N GLU A 731 30.81 15.76 -15.52
CA GLU A 731 31.99 15.54 -14.70
C GLU A 731 31.63 14.83 -13.37
N PRO A 732 32.50 14.02 -12.78
CA PRO A 732 33.38 13.18 -13.58
C PRO A 732 32.59 12.36 -14.63
N PRO A 733 33.21 11.85 -15.70
CA PRO A 733 32.55 11.00 -16.69
C PRO A 733 31.83 9.78 -16.08
N ALA A 734 32.30 9.30 -14.91
CA ALA A 734 31.63 8.24 -14.17
C ALA A 734 30.24 8.62 -13.64
N ALA A 735 29.99 9.90 -13.34
CA ALA A 735 28.68 10.41 -12.96
C ALA A 735 27.70 10.32 -14.14
N LEU A 736 28.17 10.67 -15.34
CA LEU A 736 27.40 10.56 -16.57
C LEU A 736 27.05 9.10 -16.90
N ALA A 737 28.05 8.22 -16.85
CA ALA A 737 27.87 6.79 -17.09
C ALA A 737 26.88 6.17 -16.08
N TRP A 738 27.02 6.54 -14.80
CA TRP A 738 26.09 6.13 -13.75
C TRP A 738 24.67 6.62 -14.01
N TRP A 739 24.50 7.90 -14.35
CA TRP A 739 23.19 8.48 -14.67
C TRP A 739 22.53 7.78 -15.88
N LYS A 740 23.29 7.47 -16.93
CA LYS A 740 22.83 6.72 -18.11
C LYS A 740 22.53 5.24 -17.84
N GLY A 741 22.94 4.71 -16.69
CA GLY A 741 22.80 3.29 -16.36
C GLY A 741 23.73 2.37 -17.14
N GLU A 742 24.87 2.91 -17.55
CA GLU A 742 25.96 2.11 -18.07
C GLU A 742 26.56 1.26 -16.93
N LYS A 743 27.17 0.11 -17.29
CA LYS A 743 27.82 -0.74 -16.30
C LYS A 743 28.92 0.07 -15.61
N ALA A 744 28.80 0.24 -14.29
CA ALA A 744 29.87 0.85 -13.51
C ALA A 744 31.15 0.02 -13.67
N ASP A 745 32.30 0.69 -13.77
CA ASP A 745 33.58 0.00 -13.73
C ASP A 745 33.77 -0.64 -12.34
N LEU A 746 33.71 -1.97 -12.31
CA LEU A 746 33.80 -2.78 -11.09
C LEU A 746 35.23 -3.24 -10.80
N SER A 747 36.21 -2.83 -11.62
CA SER A 747 37.63 -3.18 -11.45
C SER A 747 38.21 -2.72 -10.12
N LEU A 748 37.56 -1.76 -9.46
CA LEU A 748 37.97 -1.17 -8.18
C LEU A 748 37.19 -1.69 -6.98
N LEU A 749 36.23 -2.60 -7.20
CA LEU A 749 35.68 -3.39 -6.10
C LEU A 749 36.78 -4.33 -5.59
N ASP A 750 36.93 -4.40 -4.26
CA ASP A 750 37.76 -5.42 -3.61
C ASP A 750 37.57 -6.77 -4.31
N ASP A 751 38.61 -7.60 -4.37
CA ASP A 751 38.59 -8.93 -5.01
C ASP A 751 37.65 -9.94 -4.33
N ASN A 752 36.64 -9.47 -3.62
CA ASN A 752 35.50 -10.21 -3.16
C ASN A 752 34.47 -10.41 -4.32
N PRO A 753 34.45 -11.59 -4.95
CA PRO A 753 33.54 -11.88 -6.08
C PRO A 753 32.07 -11.86 -5.68
N GLU A 754 31.72 -12.09 -4.41
CA GLU A 754 30.33 -12.04 -3.95
C GLU A 754 29.80 -10.61 -3.94
N TRP A 755 30.62 -9.66 -3.50
CA TRP A 755 30.27 -8.24 -3.52
C TRP A 755 30.19 -7.68 -4.94
N LYS A 756 31.11 -8.10 -5.83
CA LYS A 756 31.05 -7.77 -7.26
C LYS A 756 29.72 -8.24 -7.86
N LYS A 757 29.37 -9.52 -7.66
CA LYS A 757 28.12 -10.09 -8.17
C LYS A 757 26.87 -9.44 -7.58
N SER A 758 26.85 -9.19 -6.26
CA SER A 758 25.73 -8.50 -5.60
C SER A 758 25.52 -7.10 -6.17
N TYR A 759 26.61 -6.41 -6.52
CA TYR A 759 26.58 -5.06 -7.03
C TYR A 759 26.22 -5.00 -8.53
N GLU A 760 26.67 -5.96 -9.32
CA GLU A 760 26.21 -6.15 -10.70
C GLU A 760 24.70 -6.37 -10.76
N ASN A 761 24.18 -7.21 -9.86
CA ASN A 761 22.75 -7.45 -9.75
C ASN A 761 21.99 -6.16 -9.38
N TRP A 762 22.49 -5.42 -8.40
CA TRP A 762 21.90 -4.14 -7.99
C TRP A 762 21.87 -3.11 -9.13
N LEU A 763 22.97 -2.93 -9.86
CA LEU A 763 23.04 -2.03 -11.02
C LEU A 763 22.15 -2.46 -12.18
N ALA A 764 22.02 -3.76 -12.43
CA ALA A 764 21.19 -4.30 -13.50
C ALA A 764 19.67 -4.14 -13.25
N GLN A 765 19.28 -4.05 -11.98
CA GLN A 765 17.88 -3.88 -11.56
C GLN A 765 17.39 -2.44 -11.72
N GLU A 766 18.27 -1.44 -11.63
CA GLU A 766 17.89 -0.04 -11.73
C GLU A 766 18.13 0.55 -13.13
N LYS A 767 17.08 0.52 -13.96
CA LYS A 767 17.16 0.92 -15.36
C LYS A 767 16.97 2.43 -15.63
N THR A 768 16.41 3.21 -14.70
CA THR A 768 16.20 4.66 -14.90
C THR A 768 16.33 5.46 -13.59
N ARG A 769 17.34 6.34 -13.51
CA ARG A 769 17.61 7.24 -12.39
C ARG A 769 17.02 8.63 -12.66
N ARG A 770 15.86 8.93 -12.07
CA ARG A 770 15.11 10.19 -12.34
C ARG A 770 14.87 11.06 -11.11
N GLN A 771 15.21 10.55 -9.93
CA GLN A 771 15.00 11.16 -8.63
C GLN A 771 15.82 10.37 -7.59
N PRO A 772 16.00 10.91 -6.35
CA PRO A 772 16.62 10.17 -5.25
C PRO A 772 15.91 8.85 -4.96
N TRP A 773 16.64 7.89 -4.41
CA TRP A 773 16.13 6.52 -4.24
C TRP A 773 14.91 6.42 -3.32
N PHE A 774 14.88 7.21 -2.24
CA PHE A 774 13.80 7.24 -1.27
C PHE A 774 12.78 8.37 -1.51
N TRP A 775 12.83 9.03 -2.67
CA TRP A 775 12.05 10.25 -2.96
C TRP A 775 10.53 10.04 -2.84
N GLU A 776 10.04 8.84 -3.10
CA GLU A 776 8.61 8.53 -3.07
C GLU A 776 8.12 8.07 -1.69
N GLN A 777 9.03 7.88 -0.75
CA GLN A 777 8.73 7.40 0.59
C GLN A 777 8.62 8.59 1.53
N ARG A 778 7.40 8.89 1.99
CA ARG A 778 7.14 10.02 2.91
C ARG A 778 7.97 9.96 4.20
N LYS A 779 8.35 8.76 4.66
CA LYS A 779 9.26 8.59 5.81
C LYS A 779 10.55 9.40 5.62
N TRP A 780 11.02 9.51 4.38
CA TRP A 780 12.33 10.08 4.01
C TRP A 780 12.23 11.42 3.27
N ASN A 781 11.09 11.73 2.64
CA ASN A 781 10.90 12.91 1.81
C ASN A 781 10.06 14.04 2.45
N ASN A 782 10.18 14.28 3.76
CA ASN A 782 9.54 15.45 4.37
C ASN A 782 10.30 16.74 3.95
N PRO A 783 9.63 17.83 3.55
CA PRO A 783 10.29 19.01 2.95
C PRO A 783 11.45 19.61 3.74
N ASN A 784 11.39 19.66 5.08
CA ASN A 784 12.45 20.26 5.91
C ASN A 784 13.39 19.22 6.55
N HIS A 785 13.30 17.96 6.18
CA HIS A 785 14.28 16.93 6.56
C HIS A 785 15.46 16.95 5.56
N PRO A 786 16.65 16.45 5.97
CA PRO A 786 17.75 16.23 5.04
C PRO A 786 17.34 15.34 3.87
N VAL A 787 17.80 15.66 2.67
CA VAL A 787 17.64 14.77 1.53
C VAL A 787 18.52 13.53 1.71
N VAL A 788 17.94 12.36 1.51
CA VAL A 788 18.60 11.05 1.60
C VAL A 788 18.33 10.21 0.36
N GLY A 789 19.01 9.07 0.22
CA GLY A 789 18.96 8.26 -0.99
C GLY A 789 19.62 8.96 -2.17
N VAL A 790 20.59 9.83 -1.88
CA VAL A 790 21.38 10.57 -2.86
C VAL A 790 22.82 10.07 -2.85
N SER A 791 23.34 9.84 -4.05
CA SER A 791 24.70 9.46 -4.32
C SER A 791 25.62 10.68 -4.27
N TRP A 792 26.91 10.42 -4.23
CA TRP A 792 27.91 11.46 -4.33
C TRP A 792 27.81 12.21 -5.67
N TYR A 793 27.47 11.51 -6.76
CA TYR A 793 27.27 12.12 -8.08
C TYR A 793 26.05 13.04 -8.13
N GLU A 794 24.94 12.66 -7.50
CA GLU A 794 23.75 13.52 -7.37
C GLU A 794 24.07 14.79 -6.57
N ALA A 795 24.86 14.67 -5.49
CA ALA A 795 25.30 15.81 -4.70
C ALA A 795 26.20 16.77 -5.51
N LEU A 796 27.09 16.23 -6.36
CA LEU A 796 27.89 17.05 -7.29
C LEU A 796 27.04 17.74 -8.36
N ALA A 797 26.11 17.01 -8.99
CA ALA A 797 25.22 17.56 -10.00
C ALA A 797 24.39 18.73 -9.42
N PHE A 798 23.94 18.59 -8.17
CA PHE A 798 23.28 19.66 -7.43
C PHE A 798 24.19 20.89 -7.24
N CYS A 799 25.45 20.70 -6.82
CA CYS A 799 26.42 21.80 -6.67
C CYS A 799 26.64 22.54 -8.00
N ARG A 800 26.79 21.81 -9.12
CA ARG A 800 26.98 22.43 -10.44
C ARG A 800 25.78 23.22 -10.91
N TRP A 801 24.58 22.68 -10.69
CA TRP A 801 23.35 23.39 -11.00
C TRP A 801 23.25 24.71 -10.22
N LEU A 802 23.66 24.73 -8.95
CA LEU A 802 23.71 25.98 -8.18
C LEU A 802 24.75 26.96 -8.76
N ASN A 803 25.92 26.48 -9.15
CA ASN A 803 26.95 27.33 -9.75
C ASN A 803 26.48 27.95 -11.09
N ASP A 804 25.81 27.18 -11.94
CA ASP A 804 25.27 27.69 -13.22
C ASP A 804 24.17 28.73 -13.06
N SER A 805 23.45 28.72 -11.93
CA SER A 805 22.44 29.73 -11.64
C SER A 805 23.02 31.16 -11.54
N GLY A 806 24.31 31.28 -11.21
CA GLY A 806 25.00 32.56 -11.00
C GLY A 806 24.43 33.43 -9.87
N GLN A 807 23.56 32.88 -9.00
CA GLN A 807 22.90 33.65 -7.93
C GLN A 807 23.61 33.56 -6.58
N PHE A 808 24.62 32.69 -6.46
CA PHE A 808 25.33 32.44 -5.20
C PHE A 808 26.67 33.18 -5.16
N PRO A 809 27.14 33.57 -3.97
CA PRO A 809 28.24 34.53 -3.80
C PRO A 809 29.63 34.00 -4.18
N GLY A 810 29.75 32.72 -4.55
CA GLY A 810 31.03 32.06 -4.82
C GLY A 810 30.81 30.67 -5.37
N MET A 811 31.90 29.91 -5.48
CA MET A 811 31.88 28.55 -5.99
C MET A 811 31.34 27.59 -4.93
N ILE A 812 30.25 26.90 -5.25
CA ILE A 812 29.61 25.91 -4.40
C ILE A 812 30.18 24.52 -4.70
N ARG A 813 30.54 23.80 -3.65
CA ARG A 813 31.00 22.40 -3.71
C ARG A 813 30.66 21.66 -2.41
N LEU A 814 30.96 20.37 -2.38
CA LEU A 814 30.98 19.59 -1.15
C LEU A 814 32.18 20.02 -0.26
N PRO A 815 32.03 19.96 1.08
CA PRO A 815 33.15 20.22 1.99
C PRO A 815 34.26 19.20 1.77
N SER A 816 35.51 19.61 1.98
CA SER A 816 36.57 18.64 2.25
C SER A 816 36.35 18.03 3.62
N GLU A 817 36.94 16.86 3.85
CA GLU A 817 36.91 16.21 5.15
C GLU A 817 37.46 17.13 6.27
N ALA A 818 38.53 17.87 5.98
CA ALA A 818 39.15 18.79 6.94
C ALA A 818 38.25 19.99 7.25
N GLU A 819 37.63 20.59 6.22
CA GLU A 819 36.67 21.68 6.39
C GLU A 819 35.48 21.24 7.23
N TRP A 820 34.96 20.03 6.96
CA TRP A 820 33.84 19.47 7.72
C TRP A 820 34.21 19.26 9.19
N GLU A 821 35.34 18.62 9.47
CA GLU A 821 35.74 18.34 10.85
C GLU A 821 36.08 19.62 11.61
N TYR A 822 36.74 20.58 10.97
CA TYR A 822 37.03 21.87 11.57
C TYR A 822 35.75 22.62 11.92
N ALA A 823 34.76 22.63 11.01
CA ALA A 823 33.45 23.24 11.26
C ALA A 823 32.72 22.59 12.46
N ALA A 824 32.83 21.27 12.61
CA ALA A 824 32.18 20.53 13.70
C ALA A 824 32.92 20.64 15.05
N ARG A 825 34.25 20.68 15.04
CA ARG A 825 35.09 20.56 16.25
C ARG A 825 35.71 21.86 16.75
N GLY A 826 35.96 22.81 15.85
CA GLY A 826 36.72 24.02 16.13
C GLY A 826 38.12 23.74 16.70
N SER A 827 38.83 24.79 17.12
CA SER A 827 40.16 24.66 17.72
C SER A 827 40.14 24.07 19.14
N GLU A 828 38.98 24.07 19.81
CA GLU A 828 38.82 23.46 21.15
C GLU A 828 38.79 21.92 21.12
N GLY A 829 38.64 21.32 19.94
CA GLY A 829 38.69 19.87 19.76
C GLY A 829 37.48 19.14 20.35
N TRP A 830 36.27 19.67 20.13
CA TRP A 830 35.04 19.06 20.63
C TRP A 830 34.90 17.60 20.15
N ARG A 831 34.40 16.72 21.04
CA ARG A 831 34.22 15.29 20.72
C ARG A 831 32.96 15.07 19.88
N TYR A 832 31.89 15.77 20.24
CA TYR A 832 30.63 15.90 19.54
C TYR A 832 30.42 17.38 19.24
N ALA A 833 29.62 17.73 18.23
CA ALA A 833 29.45 19.12 17.84
C ALA A 833 28.94 20.01 19.00
N TRP A 834 28.27 19.42 19.98
CA TRP A 834 27.72 20.09 21.16
C TRP A 834 28.57 20.00 22.43
N GLY A 835 29.62 19.18 22.47
CA GLY A 835 30.27 18.85 23.75
C GLY A 835 31.31 17.74 23.73
N LYS A 836 31.76 17.36 24.93
CA LYS A 836 32.70 16.25 25.16
C LYS A 836 32.00 14.91 25.47
N GLU A 837 30.76 14.98 25.94
CA GLU A 837 29.95 13.83 26.31
C GLU A 837 28.79 13.63 25.33
N ALA A 838 28.42 12.37 25.11
CA ALA A 838 27.25 12.00 24.34
C ALA A 838 25.98 12.47 25.06
N ASP A 839 25.00 12.95 24.30
CA ASP A 839 23.75 13.48 24.84
C ASP A 839 22.62 13.27 23.84
N ALA A 840 21.65 12.42 24.18
CA ALA A 840 20.55 12.04 23.28
C ALA A 840 19.58 13.22 23.01
N GLU A 841 19.61 14.27 23.83
CA GLU A 841 18.81 15.48 23.64
C GLU A 841 19.46 16.49 22.69
N LYS A 842 20.68 16.22 22.20
CA LYS A 842 21.49 17.15 21.39
C LYS A 842 21.82 16.70 19.97
N GLY A 843 21.44 15.49 19.59
CA GLY A 843 21.57 14.99 18.22
C GLY A 843 20.59 13.85 17.96
N ASN A 844 20.37 13.54 16.68
CA ASN A 844 19.53 12.41 16.26
C ASN A 844 20.41 11.20 15.94
N TYR A 845 20.43 10.19 16.79
CA TYR A 845 21.20 8.95 16.61
C TYR A 845 20.49 7.81 17.36
N ARG A 846 21.09 6.61 17.44
CA ARG A 846 20.40 5.42 17.99
C ARG A 846 19.72 5.67 19.33
N ASP A 847 20.43 6.28 20.27
CA ASP A 847 19.95 6.50 21.64
C ASP A 847 18.80 7.54 21.72
N THR A 848 18.61 8.35 20.67
CA THR A 848 17.50 9.31 20.55
C THR A 848 16.16 8.59 20.33
N GLY A 849 16.15 7.41 19.69
CA GLY A 849 14.95 6.59 19.49
C GLY A 849 13.91 7.18 18.51
N LEU A 850 14.34 7.97 17.52
CA LEU A 850 13.46 8.51 16.46
C LEU A 850 13.31 7.55 15.27
N GLU A 851 14.31 6.72 14.99
CA GLU A 851 14.31 5.69 13.92
C GLU A 851 14.04 6.24 12.50
N ARG A 852 14.35 7.52 12.28
CA ARG A 852 14.26 8.25 11.01
C ARG A 852 15.02 9.57 11.09
N THR A 853 15.18 10.24 9.94
CA THR A 853 15.64 11.63 9.89
C THR A 853 14.65 12.56 10.60
N SER A 854 15.15 13.66 11.14
CA SER A 854 14.36 14.73 11.73
C SER A 854 14.49 16.03 10.93
N ALA A 855 13.55 16.96 11.12
CA ALA A 855 13.66 18.31 10.57
C ALA A 855 15.02 18.91 10.92
N VAL A 856 15.67 19.56 9.95
CA VAL A 856 16.96 20.20 10.19
C VAL A 856 16.86 21.27 11.26
N GLY A 857 17.88 21.38 12.10
CA GLY A 857 17.89 22.30 13.23
C GLY A 857 16.85 22.01 14.31
N LEU A 858 16.41 20.75 14.42
CA LEU A 858 15.59 20.30 15.55
C LEU A 858 16.40 20.36 16.85
N PHE A 859 17.68 20.00 16.79
CA PHE A 859 18.59 19.97 17.92
C PHE A 859 19.36 21.30 18.05
N PRO A 860 19.94 21.61 19.22
CA PRO A 860 20.74 22.81 19.40
C PRO A 860 21.93 22.87 18.43
N PRO A 861 22.38 24.07 18.02
CA PRO A 861 23.54 24.19 17.15
C PRO A 861 24.82 23.77 17.88
N GLY A 862 25.84 23.42 17.10
CA GLY A 862 27.17 23.11 17.58
C GLY A 862 27.84 24.29 18.29
N LYS A 863 28.80 23.99 19.19
CA LYS A 863 29.50 24.95 20.04
C LYS A 863 30.91 25.30 19.58
N ALA A 864 31.35 24.75 18.46
CA ALA A 864 32.70 24.91 17.93
C ALA A 864 33.11 26.38 17.74
N PHE A 865 32.18 27.24 17.31
CA PHE A 865 32.42 28.66 17.08
C PHE A 865 31.30 29.50 17.68
N ALA A 866 31.66 30.42 18.58
CA ALA A 866 30.69 31.31 19.22
C ALA A 866 29.99 32.21 18.18
N GLY A 867 28.66 32.26 18.23
CA GLY A 867 27.84 33.06 17.32
C GLY A 867 27.61 32.44 15.93
N ILE A 868 28.17 31.26 15.65
CA ILE A 868 27.93 30.51 14.42
C ILE A 868 26.93 29.39 14.70
N ALA A 869 25.84 29.35 13.94
CA ALA A 869 24.80 28.35 14.13
C ALA A 869 24.95 27.22 13.10
N LEU A 870 25.71 26.17 13.42
CA LEU A 870 25.79 24.94 12.62
C LEU A 870 24.97 23.83 13.26
N TYR A 871 24.03 23.28 12.50
CA TYR A 871 23.12 22.26 13.00
C TYR A 871 23.43 20.90 12.39
N ASP A 872 23.06 19.85 13.14
CA ASP A 872 23.07 18.47 12.69
C ASP A 872 24.46 17.99 12.20
N MET A 873 25.54 18.54 12.76
CA MET A 873 26.92 18.10 12.46
C MET A 873 27.24 16.75 13.11
N SER A 874 26.50 16.34 14.15
CA SER A 874 26.62 15.03 14.80
C SER A 874 25.23 14.35 14.79
N GLY A 875 25.06 13.31 13.99
CA GLY A 875 23.81 12.58 13.79
C GLY A 875 22.93 13.10 12.65
N ASN A 876 21.66 12.68 12.66
CA ASN A 876 20.64 12.87 11.63
C ASN A 876 20.97 12.15 10.31
N VAL A 877 22.01 12.57 9.58
CA VAL A 877 22.48 11.89 8.36
C VAL A 877 24.00 11.98 8.27
N TRP A 878 24.60 10.93 7.73
CA TRP A 878 25.96 11.01 7.20
C TRP A 878 26.02 12.02 6.05
N GLU A 879 27.11 12.75 5.94
CA GLU A 879 27.25 13.81 4.94
C GLU A 879 28.42 13.53 3.98
N TRP A 880 28.12 13.53 2.67
CA TRP A 880 29.14 13.42 1.63
C TRP A 880 30.18 14.55 1.68
N THR A 881 31.46 14.17 1.58
CA THR A 881 32.59 15.09 1.39
C THR A 881 33.19 14.94 -0.02
N CYS A 882 34.02 15.89 -0.46
CA CYS A 882 34.79 15.72 -1.70
C CYS A 882 36.02 14.81 -1.51
N SER A 883 36.45 14.56 -0.27
CA SER A 883 37.69 13.85 0.04
C SER A 883 37.58 12.33 -0.16
N GLN A 884 38.69 11.75 -0.63
CA GLN A 884 38.79 10.33 -0.90
C GLN A 884 39.23 9.52 0.30
N TRP A 885 38.62 8.34 0.42
CA TRP A 885 39.09 7.28 1.31
C TRP A 885 40.17 6.43 0.63
N GLY A 886 39.96 6.09 -0.66
CA GLY A 886 40.84 5.21 -1.43
C GLY A 886 40.09 4.08 -2.10
N LYS A 887 40.81 3.02 -2.48
CA LYS A 887 40.25 1.85 -3.19
C LYS A 887 39.68 0.78 -2.27
N GLN A 888 40.33 0.55 -1.12
CA GLN A 888 39.99 -0.56 -0.22
C GLN A 888 39.15 -0.10 0.96
N VAL A 889 38.08 -0.85 1.28
CA VAL A 889 37.16 -0.48 2.37
C VAL A 889 37.84 -0.59 3.75
N GLY A 890 38.72 -1.58 3.92
CA GLY A 890 39.40 -1.86 5.20
C GLY A 890 40.70 -1.09 5.43
N SER A 891 41.23 -0.40 4.41
CA SER A 891 42.49 0.33 4.51
C SER A 891 42.41 1.62 3.70
N PRO A 892 42.41 2.81 4.34
CA PRO A 892 42.41 4.06 3.60
C PRO A 892 43.74 4.24 2.85
N ASP A 893 43.67 4.64 1.58
CA ASP A 893 44.86 5.05 0.81
C ASP A 893 45.44 6.35 1.40
N PHE A 894 44.59 7.16 2.04
CA PHE A 894 44.93 8.44 2.66
C PHE A 894 44.77 8.36 4.19
N SER A 895 45.84 7.91 4.86
CA SER A 895 45.92 7.85 6.33
C SER A 895 46.38 9.17 6.94
N TYR A 896 45.97 9.48 8.17
CA TYR A 896 46.43 10.67 8.89
C TYR A 896 47.94 10.68 9.18
N LYS A 897 48.60 9.52 9.16
CA LYS A 897 50.07 9.43 9.31
C LYS A 897 50.82 10.08 8.15
N THR A 898 50.22 10.12 6.96
CA THR A 898 50.83 10.61 5.72
C THR A 898 50.17 11.90 5.24
N TRP A 899 49.45 12.59 6.13
CA TRP A 899 48.67 13.79 5.81
C TRP A 899 49.49 14.87 5.08
N ALA A 900 50.68 15.17 5.62
CA ALA A 900 51.57 16.19 5.07
C ALA A 900 52.04 15.80 3.65
N GLY A 901 51.58 16.54 2.63
CA GLY A 901 51.98 16.38 1.23
C GLY A 901 51.01 15.59 0.34
N GLN A 902 49.85 15.15 0.86
CA GLN A 902 48.85 14.39 0.09
C GLN A 902 47.47 15.10 -0.02
N GLU A 903 47.33 16.30 0.53
CA GLU A 903 46.05 17.03 0.58
C GLU A 903 45.44 17.26 -0.80
N THR A 904 46.26 17.71 -1.77
CA THR A 904 45.82 17.90 -3.16
C THR A 904 45.44 16.59 -3.85
N LEU A 905 46.12 15.48 -3.55
CA LEU A 905 45.83 14.16 -4.14
C LEU A 905 44.57 13.51 -3.55
N ARG A 906 44.24 13.83 -2.30
CA ARG A 906 43.04 13.34 -1.62
C ARG A 906 41.77 13.96 -2.17
N ASP A 907 41.87 15.22 -2.59
CA ASP A 907 40.76 15.99 -3.13
C ASP A 907 40.76 16.01 -4.68
N ASP A 908 41.80 15.44 -5.33
CA ASP A 908 41.93 15.24 -6.79
C ASP A 908 40.99 14.12 -7.29
N PRO A 909 40.05 14.36 -8.21
CA PRO A 909 38.96 13.42 -8.54
C PRO A 909 39.41 12.11 -9.21
N ASN A 910 39.76 11.11 -8.39
CA ASN A 910 39.61 9.71 -8.79
C ASN A 910 38.12 9.37 -8.72
N VAL A 911 37.52 9.27 -9.90
CA VAL A 911 36.08 9.19 -10.12
C VAL A 911 35.44 7.94 -9.52
N HIS A 912 36.22 6.93 -9.16
CA HIS A 912 35.74 5.65 -8.64
C HIS A 912 36.19 5.33 -7.21
N ALA A 913 37.04 6.15 -6.60
CA ALA A 913 37.49 5.93 -5.23
C ALA A 913 36.33 6.08 -4.23
N LEU A 914 36.36 5.29 -3.15
CA LEU A 914 35.48 5.45 -2.01
C LEU A 914 35.56 6.90 -1.50
N ARG A 915 34.42 7.47 -1.14
CA ARG A 915 34.29 8.84 -0.66
C ARG A 915 34.02 8.84 0.82
N ILE A 916 34.67 9.77 1.51
CA ILE A 916 34.51 9.94 2.95
C ILE A 916 33.15 10.58 3.21
N ILE A 917 32.45 10.04 4.20
CA ILE A 917 31.26 10.62 4.80
C ILE A 917 31.53 10.92 6.28
N ARG A 918 30.89 11.95 6.81
CA ARG A 918 31.11 12.44 8.18
C ARG A 918 29.80 12.66 8.94
N GLY A 919 29.88 12.71 10.27
CA GLY A 919 28.80 13.15 11.16
C GLY A 919 28.00 12.07 11.88
N GLY A 920 27.90 10.87 11.32
CA GLY A 920 27.00 9.84 11.83
C GLY A 920 25.55 10.10 11.42
N SER A 921 24.69 9.10 11.60
CA SER A 921 23.28 9.17 11.19
C SER A 921 22.30 8.81 12.31
N TRP A 922 21.00 8.85 12.01
CA TRP A 922 19.91 8.64 12.97
C TRP A 922 19.86 7.25 13.64
N TYR A 923 20.60 6.23 13.16
CA TYR A 923 20.59 4.87 13.75
C TYR A 923 21.94 4.39 14.29
N VAL A 924 23.02 5.15 14.11
CA VAL A 924 24.34 4.73 14.59
C VAL A 924 24.51 5.06 16.07
N ASP A 925 25.40 4.34 16.73
CA ASP A 925 25.66 4.51 18.16
C ASP A 925 26.37 5.83 18.46
N SER A 926 26.37 6.22 19.74
CA SER A 926 27.11 7.39 20.22
C SER A 926 28.63 7.35 19.92
N GLY A 927 29.17 6.17 19.64
CA GLY A 927 30.55 5.99 19.19
C GLY A 927 30.81 6.50 17.77
N ASP A 928 29.81 6.49 16.89
CA ASP A 928 29.97 6.78 15.46
C ASP A 928 29.50 8.20 15.08
N VAL A 929 28.85 8.93 16.00
CA VAL A 929 28.48 10.34 15.83
C VAL A 929 29.52 11.34 16.34
N ARG A 930 30.70 10.84 16.76
CA ARG A 930 31.83 11.70 17.16
C ARG A 930 32.33 12.47 15.94
N CYS A 931 32.72 13.73 16.13
CA CYS A 931 33.16 14.56 15.01
C CYS A 931 34.42 14.07 14.30
N ALA A 932 35.26 13.28 14.97
CA ALA A 932 36.48 12.71 14.39
C ALA A 932 36.23 11.44 13.55
N VAL A 933 35.07 10.79 13.73
CA VAL A 933 34.77 9.54 13.04
C VAL A 933 34.71 9.77 11.54
N ARG A 934 35.26 8.80 10.83
CA ARG A 934 35.30 8.74 9.38
C ARG A 934 34.59 7.46 8.98
N ASP A 935 33.67 7.58 8.04
CA ASP A 935 33.15 6.41 7.33
C ASP A 935 33.27 6.65 5.83
N ARG A 936 32.97 5.64 5.03
CA ARG A 936 33.23 5.62 3.61
C ARG A 936 32.15 4.86 2.89
N TYR A 937 31.68 5.46 1.82
CA TYR A 937 30.78 4.81 0.87
C TYR A 937 31.28 4.94 -0.55
N ARG A 938 30.77 4.06 -1.40
CA ARG A 938 30.99 4.16 -2.84
C ARG A 938 30.26 5.39 -3.37
N PRO A 939 30.83 6.11 -4.35
CA PRO A 939 30.22 7.34 -4.86
C PRO A 939 28.83 7.12 -5.47
N ILE A 940 28.47 5.88 -5.81
CA ILE A 940 27.15 5.53 -6.35
C ILE A 940 26.13 5.05 -5.32
N ALA A 941 26.55 4.84 -4.08
CA ALA A 941 25.67 4.34 -3.03
C ALA A 941 24.57 5.37 -2.72
N ARG A 942 23.35 4.91 -2.50
CA ARG A 942 22.20 5.71 -2.08
C ARG A 942 21.56 5.05 -0.89
N SER A 943 21.79 5.63 0.28
CA SER A 943 21.32 5.11 1.57
C SER A 943 20.31 6.06 2.21
N ASP A 944 19.43 5.55 3.06
CA ASP A 944 18.35 6.31 3.73
C ASP A 944 18.86 7.17 4.90
N ASP A 945 20.17 7.14 5.13
CA ASP A 945 20.86 7.80 6.20
C ASP A 945 22.06 8.63 5.71
N VAL A 946 22.25 8.74 4.40
CA VAL A 946 23.31 9.54 3.77
C VAL A 946 22.70 10.69 2.98
N GLY A 947 23.06 11.90 3.37
CA GLY A 947 22.77 13.16 2.68
C GLY A 947 24.06 13.94 2.41
N PHE A 948 23.97 15.27 2.34
CA PHE A 948 25.13 16.14 2.15
C PHE A 948 24.86 17.57 2.57
N ARG A 949 25.94 18.34 2.74
CA ARG A 949 25.88 19.80 2.91
C ARG A 949 26.85 20.49 1.96
N LEU A 950 26.72 21.82 1.88
CA LEU A 950 27.44 22.64 0.93
C LEU A 950 28.48 23.53 1.62
N VAL A 951 29.57 23.80 0.91
CA VAL A 951 30.46 24.93 1.18
C VAL A 951 30.47 25.90 0.00
N CYS A 952 30.77 27.16 0.28
CA CYS A 952 30.92 28.22 -0.69
C CYS A 952 32.26 28.93 -0.44
N VAL A 953 33.09 29.01 -1.47
CA VAL A 953 34.40 29.66 -1.44
C VAL A 953 34.45 30.81 -2.43
N GLU A 954 35.08 31.92 -2.04
CA GLU A 954 35.29 33.04 -2.96
C GLU A 954 36.27 32.63 -4.06
N VAL A 955 35.88 32.86 -5.32
CA VAL A 955 36.76 32.66 -6.46
C VAL A 955 37.67 33.88 -6.55
N LEU A 956 38.94 33.74 -6.20
CA LEU A 956 39.91 34.82 -6.37
C LEU A 956 40.13 35.07 -7.87
N PRO A 957 40.20 36.33 -8.34
CA PRO A 957 40.48 36.63 -9.74
C PRO A 957 41.80 36.00 -10.17
N GLY A 958 41.75 35.05 -11.11
CA GLY A 958 42.95 34.39 -11.68
C GLY A 958 43.28 33.01 -11.11
N SER A 959 42.45 32.41 -10.24
CA SER A 959 42.59 30.99 -9.91
C SER A 959 41.93 30.11 -10.99
N GLU A 960 42.70 29.28 -11.68
CA GLU A 960 42.17 28.15 -12.46
C GLU A 960 41.73 27.06 -11.45
N TYR A 961 40.42 26.90 -11.28
CA TYR A 961 39.78 25.79 -10.58
C TYR A 961 38.88 25.04 -11.56
#